data_AF-A0A255DMQ4-F1
#
_entry.id   AF-A0A255DMQ4-F1
#
_cell.length_a   1.000
_cell.length_b   1.000
_cell.length_c   1.000
_cell.angle_alpha   90.00
_cell.angle_beta   90.00
_cell.angle_gamma   90.00
#
_symmetry.space_group_name_H-M   'P 1'
#
loop_
_entity.id
_entity.type
_entity.pdbx_description
1 polymer ?
#
loop_
_entity_poly.entity_id
_entity_poly.type
_entity_poly.pdbx_seq_one_letter_code
_entity_poly.pdbx_strand_id
1 'polypeptide(L)'
;MIGGGTATADTGASAVHTSTSTSASSAQAAAATGRLRVVPAAAASGTSTTQLAAKAAPKAAATATAANKASTPSAAKILASVLSVFGVSGATPAPAAPATGNSARPASASESAQSVVTPPATNGVTGVKVGHSTLTIPVGSGFNAPADWYFPTQADGSVQANGIIWLQHGFLANKSYYSALATSLAQQTNSIVVVPTLPSFPSLTCSGCTLYGVSMQKAAATMFLGSRSALTISANQAGYQGALPEDFILAGHSAGGGFASSVGGYYVGDLQSGDVNHLLGVVMYDGVTMNGTLPQAIDSLNTLDIPVYQIAAPAQIWNAFGATTNELLQLRPGQFDGVVLTNGSHVDSMLGSNPIIDFFAQLVTQRSPAGNTSAVHTLGAGWINDLYVGAGPNDPQYGIYGTAGQPIIMGNASAVVLPTPLASQLTPIEKLMKSLTALFLPQLFGGSATTTSVGQPASNPAPAVTSPTANGVTGVKTGNTTLTIQVGSRTYNAPTDWYFPTQADGSVQANGIIYLQHGFLANKSFYTVLAKSLAQQTDSIVVATTLPSFPSLTCPTCTLNNPAMQQGVADLFLGDRAALTISASNAGYQGALPEDFTLTGHSAGGGLAVAAGADYVSALAPGAENHLLGVVMFDGVASNNDTFANQLATLDGIPVYTIAAPPQAWNAFGQTTTALIADRPGQFVGAELVNGSHIDSVIGSDPFFDFFAQIFVRPSAPGNATAVHTLAAGWINDFYVGAGPDAPQYGLYGSAGESIIMGQTAAIVLPTQPAAATVGALAA
;
A
#
# COMPACT_ATOMS: atom_id res chain seq x y z
N MET A 1 21.61 -17.14 -50.66
CA MET A 1 20.88 -17.56 -51.88
C MET A 1 19.79 -18.54 -51.44
N ILE A 2 18.53 -18.09 -51.44
CA ILE A 2 17.42 -18.55 -52.31
C ILE A 2 16.91 -19.93 -51.83
N GLY A 3 15.78 -20.01 -51.11
CA GLY A 3 14.40 -20.07 -51.63
C GLY A 3 14.02 -21.56 -51.80
N GLY A 4 12.84 -22.11 -51.48
CA GLY A 4 11.47 -21.64 -51.28
C GLY A 4 10.53 -22.70 -51.90
N GLY A 5 9.41 -23.05 -51.24
CA GLY A 5 8.28 -23.86 -51.75
C GLY A 5 8.20 -25.30 -51.16
N THR A 6 7.19 -25.75 -50.40
CA THR A 6 5.70 -25.86 -50.51
C THR A 6 5.17 -26.99 -51.41
N ALA A 7 4.41 -27.93 -50.81
CA ALA A 7 3.25 -28.71 -51.34
C ALA A 7 2.73 -29.62 -50.19
N THR A 8 1.51 -29.51 -49.60
CA THR A 8 0.09 -29.72 -50.04
C THR A 8 -0.41 -31.17 -50.09
N ALA A 9 -1.55 -31.42 -49.41
CA ALA A 9 -2.73 -32.24 -49.77
C ALA A 9 -3.61 -32.35 -48.49
N ASP A 10 -4.89 -31.98 -48.36
CA ASP A 10 -6.10 -31.79 -49.19
C ASP A 10 -6.89 -33.05 -49.58
N THR A 11 -8.19 -33.02 -49.22
CA THR A 11 -9.41 -33.71 -49.72
C THR A 11 -10.52 -33.44 -48.67
N GLY A 12 -11.56 -32.62 -48.86
CA GLY A 12 -12.70 -32.69 -49.83
C GLY A 12 -13.96 -33.16 -49.06
N ALA A 13 -15.20 -32.67 -49.16
CA ALA A 13 -15.93 -31.85 -50.13
C ALA A 13 -17.25 -31.28 -49.51
N SER A 14 -17.90 -30.34 -50.23
CA SER A 14 -19.06 -29.50 -49.85
C SER A 14 -20.46 -30.02 -50.26
N ALA A 15 -21.53 -29.55 -49.58
CA ALA A 15 -22.86 -29.06 -50.09
C ALA A 15 -23.92 -29.03 -48.93
N VAL A 16 -24.47 -27.89 -48.48
CA VAL A 16 -25.66 -27.10 -48.92
C VAL A 16 -27.05 -27.52 -48.34
N HIS A 17 -27.74 -26.52 -47.76
CA HIS A 17 -29.19 -26.30 -47.50
C HIS A 17 -29.98 -26.88 -46.28
N THR A 18 -30.27 -25.96 -45.33
CA THR A 18 -31.55 -25.59 -44.65
C THR A 18 -32.66 -26.60 -44.31
N SER A 19 -33.07 -26.55 -43.03
CA SER A 19 -34.45 -26.39 -42.47
C SER A 19 -35.01 -27.49 -41.56
N THR A 20 -35.53 -27.02 -40.40
CA THR A 20 -36.68 -27.51 -39.59
C THR A 20 -36.63 -28.84 -38.81
N SER A 21 -36.62 -28.66 -37.47
CA SER A 21 -37.43 -29.32 -36.44
C SER A 21 -37.78 -30.81 -36.57
N THR A 22 -37.37 -31.64 -35.62
CA THR A 22 -38.25 -32.19 -34.57
C THR A 22 -37.49 -33.08 -33.56
N SER A 23 -37.76 -32.78 -32.30
CA SER A 23 -37.86 -33.61 -31.10
C SER A 23 -37.65 -35.14 -31.13
N ALA A 24 -36.90 -35.56 -30.10
CA ALA A 24 -37.17 -36.67 -29.17
C ALA A 24 -37.02 -38.12 -29.64
N SER A 25 -36.20 -38.90 -28.91
CA SER A 25 -36.74 -39.77 -27.85
C SER A 25 -35.65 -40.56 -27.12
N SER A 26 -35.69 -40.41 -25.81
CA SER A 26 -35.14 -41.26 -24.76
C SER A 26 -35.98 -42.53 -24.57
N ALA A 27 -35.37 -43.64 -24.14
CA ALA A 27 -36.00 -44.79 -23.48
C ALA A 27 -34.90 -45.80 -23.08
N GLN A 28 -34.87 -46.51 -21.95
CA GLN A 28 -35.81 -46.86 -20.86
C GLN A 28 -34.91 -47.47 -19.73
N ALA A 29 -35.28 -47.61 -18.45
CA ALA A 29 -36.51 -48.03 -17.79
C ALA A 29 -36.48 -47.54 -16.31
N ALA A 30 -37.51 -46.90 -15.74
CA ALA A 30 -38.80 -47.42 -15.20
C ALA A 30 -38.64 -48.34 -13.97
N ALA A 31 -39.37 -48.25 -12.83
CA ALA A 31 -40.56 -47.51 -12.39
C ALA A 31 -40.71 -47.63 -10.84
N ALA A 32 -41.08 -46.56 -10.09
CA ALA A 32 -42.40 -46.24 -9.47
C ALA A 32 -42.56 -46.75 -8.00
N THR A 33 -43.20 -46.10 -7.00
CA THR A 33 -44.24 -45.04 -6.79
C THR A 33 -44.01 -44.35 -5.40
N GLY A 34 -44.55 -43.19 -4.98
CA GLY A 34 -45.58 -42.28 -5.51
C GLY A 34 -45.79 -40.95 -4.72
N ARG A 35 -46.35 -39.97 -5.45
CA ARG A 35 -47.18 -38.75 -5.16
C ARG A 35 -46.94 -37.85 -3.92
N LEU A 36 -46.77 -36.53 -4.19
CA LEU A 36 -47.82 -35.49 -4.06
C LEU A 36 -47.46 -34.14 -4.77
N ARG A 37 -48.50 -33.44 -5.25
CA ARG A 37 -48.60 -32.26 -6.16
C ARG A 37 -48.25 -30.93 -5.46
N VAL A 38 -47.46 -30.01 -6.07
CA VAL A 38 -47.76 -28.90 -7.05
C VAL A 38 -48.58 -27.72 -6.46
N VAL A 39 -47.94 -26.59 -6.05
CA VAL A 39 -47.74 -25.22 -6.68
C VAL A 39 -49.04 -24.48 -7.11
N PRO A 40 -49.11 -23.14 -7.40
CA PRO A 40 -48.13 -22.01 -7.30
C PRO A 40 -48.68 -20.59 -6.96
N ALA A 41 -47.82 -19.55 -6.93
CA ALA A 41 -47.82 -18.43 -7.91
C ALA A 41 -47.18 -17.08 -7.46
N ALA A 42 -46.27 -16.62 -8.33
CA ALA A 42 -45.91 -15.29 -8.85
C ALA A 42 -46.24 -13.92 -8.18
N ALA A 43 -45.37 -12.97 -8.54
CA ALA A 43 -45.25 -11.54 -8.26
C ALA A 43 -46.39 -10.61 -8.74
N ALA A 44 -46.53 -9.43 -8.10
CA ALA A 44 -46.44 -8.07 -8.71
C ALA A 44 -47.04 -6.95 -7.82
N SER A 45 -46.35 -5.81 -7.79
CA SER A 45 -46.84 -4.40 -7.80
C SER A 45 -47.83 -3.84 -6.75
N GLY A 46 -47.54 -2.63 -6.26
CA GLY A 46 -48.57 -1.57 -6.15
C GLY A 46 -48.80 -0.91 -4.79
N THR A 47 -48.66 0.42 -4.79
CA THR A 47 -48.82 1.44 -3.75
C THR A 47 -50.23 1.66 -3.16
N SER A 48 -50.23 2.37 -2.01
CA SER A 48 -51.31 3.20 -1.40
C SER A 48 -52.10 2.51 -0.26
N THR A 49 -52.11 3.04 0.98
CA THR A 49 -52.92 4.20 1.36
C THR A 49 -52.56 4.77 2.75
N THR A 50 -52.86 6.05 2.90
CA THR A 50 -52.67 6.96 4.04
C THR A 50 -53.72 6.85 5.15
N GLN A 51 -53.25 7.18 6.37
CA GLN A 51 -53.89 8.04 7.38
C GLN A 51 -55.05 7.49 8.26
N LEU A 52 -54.81 7.51 9.57
CA LEU A 52 -55.77 8.05 10.56
C LEU A 52 -55.02 8.52 11.81
N ALA A 53 -55.35 9.75 12.22
CA ALA A 53 -54.76 10.50 13.32
C ALA A 53 -55.48 10.22 14.65
N ALA A 54 -54.78 10.34 15.78
CA ALA A 54 -55.37 10.73 17.06
C ALA A 54 -54.33 11.37 17.98
N LYS A 55 -54.78 12.35 18.76
CA LYS A 55 -54.06 13.48 19.36
C LYS A 55 -54.03 13.36 20.90
N ALA A 56 -52.88 13.73 21.48
CA ALA A 56 -52.61 14.35 22.79
C ALA A 56 -53.05 13.71 24.14
N ALA A 57 -52.02 13.33 24.92
CA ALA A 57 -51.64 13.63 26.33
C ALA A 57 -52.71 13.87 27.44
N PRO A 58 -52.35 13.54 28.71
CA PRO A 58 -51.80 14.58 29.57
C PRO A 58 -50.59 14.20 30.43
N LYS A 59 -49.95 15.27 30.91
CA LYS A 59 -48.68 15.43 31.64
C LYS A 59 -48.88 15.22 33.14
N ALA A 60 -47.93 14.56 33.81
CA ALA A 60 -47.71 14.71 35.26
C ALA A 60 -46.20 14.82 35.54
N ALA A 61 -45.87 15.74 36.43
CA ALA A 61 -44.56 16.31 36.67
C ALA A 61 -43.67 15.45 37.58
N ALA A 62 -42.36 15.45 37.31
CA ALA A 62 -41.35 15.21 38.32
C ALA A 62 -40.19 16.21 38.12
N THR A 63 -39.79 16.75 39.26
CA THR A 63 -38.91 17.86 39.57
C THR A 63 -37.48 17.73 39.04
N ALA A 64 -36.93 18.87 38.60
CA ALA A 64 -35.54 19.02 38.21
C ALA A 64 -34.61 19.06 39.44
N THR A 65 -33.53 18.30 39.39
CA THR A 65 -32.34 18.50 40.22
C THR A 65 -31.11 18.46 39.31
N ALA A 66 -30.18 19.38 39.57
CA ALA A 66 -29.14 19.87 38.68
C ALA A 66 -28.19 18.83 38.09
N ALA A 67 -27.79 19.08 36.84
CA ALA A 67 -26.79 18.36 36.08
C ALA A 67 -25.37 18.56 36.64
N ASN A 68 -24.66 17.46 36.91
CA ASN A 68 -23.20 17.43 36.89
C ASN A 68 -22.75 17.03 35.48
N LYS A 69 -22.26 18.01 34.73
CA LYS A 69 -21.66 17.84 33.41
C LYS A 69 -20.30 17.17 33.58
N ALA A 70 -20.20 15.87 33.34
CA ALA A 70 -18.92 15.18 33.20
C ALA A 70 -18.16 15.80 32.01
N SER A 71 -17.05 16.45 32.30
CA SER A 71 -16.15 17.05 31.32
C SER A 71 -15.52 15.97 30.44
N THR A 72 -15.70 16.09 29.13
CA THR A 72 -14.91 15.42 28.10
C THR A 72 -13.41 15.59 28.35
N PRO A 73 -12.57 14.54 28.25
CA PRO A 73 -11.13 14.73 28.29
C PRO A 73 -10.68 15.48 27.04
N SER A 74 -9.90 16.55 27.20
CA SER A 74 -9.31 17.28 26.07
C SER A 74 -8.21 16.45 25.41
N ALA A 75 -7.97 16.71 24.12
CA ALA A 75 -6.92 16.07 23.31
C ALA A 75 -5.52 16.10 23.95
N ALA A 76 -5.26 17.04 24.88
CA ALA A 76 -4.01 17.13 25.62
C ALA A 76 -3.78 15.95 26.59
N LYS A 77 -4.83 15.37 27.19
CA LYS A 77 -4.71 14.17 28.03
C LYS A 77 -4.46 12.91 27.21
N ILE A 78 -4.96 12.87 25.97
CA ILE A 78 -4.70 11.78 25.02
C ILE A 78 -3.24 11.84 24.56
N LEU A 79 -2.72 13.03 24.29
CA LEU A 79 -1.31 13.24 23.91
C LEU A 79 -0.32 12.89 25.04
N ALA A 80 -0.67 13.15 26.30
CA ALA A 80 0.15 12.78 27.45
C ALA A 80 0.25 11.25 27.62
N SER A 81 -0.84 10.51 27.37
CA SER A 81 -0.85 9.04 27.39
C SER A 81 -0.04 8.42 26.24
N VAL A 82 0.10 9.14 25.12
CA VAL A 82 0.92 8.72 23.97
C VAL A 82 2.41 8.88 24.28
N LEU A 83 2.82 9.96 24.95
CA LEU A 83 4.23 10.22 25.28
C LEU A 83 4.78 9.29 26.38
N SER A 84 3.92 8.79 27.28
CA SER A 84 4.32 7.81 28.30
C SER A 84 4.65 6.42 27.72
N VAL A 85 4.08 6.07 26.57
CA VAL A 85 4.39 4.80 25.86
C VAL A 85 5.78 4.86 25.20
N PHE A 86 6.29 6.06 24.89
CA PHE A 86 7.61 6.27 24.29
C PHE A 86 8.69 6.70 25.30
N GLY A 87 8.43 6.67 26.61
CA GLY A 87 9.42 6.97 27.64
C GLY A 87 9.91 8.42 27.70
N VAL A 88 9.21 9.38 27.07
CA VAL A 88 9.65 10.79 27.03
C VAL A 88 9.10 11.55 28.24
N SER A 89 9.95 11.81 29.23
CA SER A 89 9.60 12.61 30.41
C SER A 89 9.85 14.11 30.21
N GLY A 90 8.76 14.86 30.07
CA GLY A 90 8.48 16.28 30.42
C GLY A 90 9.55 17.39 30.37
N ALA A 91 9.30 18.39 29.53
CA ALA A 91 9.60 19.80 29.82
C ALA A 91 8.34 20.65 29.55
N THR A 92 7.81 21.32 30.58
CA THR A 92 6.61 22.15 30.53
C THR A 92 6.92 23.59 30.09
N PRO A 93 6.21 24.17 29.10
CA PRO A 93 6.23 25.61 28.86
C PRO A 93 5.13 26.32 29.66
N ALA A 94 5.46 27.47 30.24
CA ALA A 94 4.55 28.35 30.97
C ALA A 94 3.53 29.06 30.05
N PRO A 95 2.33 29.43 30.53
CA PRO A 95 1.31 30.07 29.71
C PRO A 95 1.54 31.59 29.56
N ALA A 96 1.53 32.09 28.32
CA ALA A 96 1.50 33.52 28.02
C ALA A 96 0.05 34.04 27.94
N ALA A 97 -0.20 35.19 28.57
CA ALA A 97 -1.50 35.86 28.66
C ALA A 97 -1.90 36.58 27.35
N PRO A 98 -3.21 36.84 27.11
CA PRO A 98 -3.68 37.53 25.92
C PRO A 98 -3.58 39.05 26.06
N ALA A 99 -2.94 39.72 25.10
CA ALA A 99 -2.90 41.17 25.00
C ALA A 99 -4.11 41.69 24.21
N THR A 100 -4.97 42.44 24.90
CA THR A 100 -5.98 43.34 24.34
C THR A 100 -5.31 44.67 23.95
N GLY A 101 -5.62 45.22 22.77
CA GLY A 101 -5.03 46.49 22.33
C GLY A 101 -5.67 47.09 21.08
N ASN A 102 -6.58 48.03 21.34
CA ASN A 102 -7.41 48.86 20.48
C ASN A 102 -6.97 49.24 19.05
N SER A 103 -8.02 49.27 18.21
CA SER A 103 -8.23 49.99 16.97
C SER A 103 -7.78 51.47 16.99
N ALA A 104 -7.13 51.90 15.90
CA ALA A 104 -7.14 53.29 15.44
C ALA A 104 -6.96 53.34 13.90
N ARG A 105 -7.99 53.81 13.20
CA ARG A 105 -7.95 54.28 11.79
C ARG A 105 -7.88 55.81 11.77
N PRO A 106 -7.21 56.41 10.78
CA PRO A 106 -7.82 57.45 9.94
C PRO A 106 -7.65 57.09 8.44
N ALA A 107 -8.71 56.98 7.63
CA ALA A 107 -9.36 58.05 6.84
C ALA A 107 -8.55 58.40 5.57
N SER A 108 -8.77 57.71 4.44
CA SER A 108 -9.74 58.00 3.34
C SER A 108 -9.28 59.06 2.32
N ALA A 109 -8.96 58.63 1.09
CA ALA A 109 -9.20 59.25 -0.24
C ALA A 109 -8.24 58.61 -1.28
N SER A 110 -8.61 58.20 -2.50
CA SER A 110 -9.89 58.13 -3.20
C SER A 110 -9.79 57.09 -4.34
N GLU A 111 -10.86 56.31 -4.49
CA GLU A 111 -11.50 55.73 -5.68
C GLU A 111 -10.73 55.55 -7.01
N SER A 112 -10.61 54.27 -7.42
CA SER A 112 -11.05 53.84 -8.75
C SER A 112 -12.09 52.73 -8.56
N ALA A 113 -13.36 53.07 -8.73
CA ALA A 113 -14.45 52.10 -8.82
C ALA A 113 -14.49 51.46 -10.21
N GLN A 114 -15.05 50.24 -10.24
CA GLN A 114 -15.35 49.33 -11.37
C GLN A 114 -14.26 48.26 -11.59
N SER A 115 -14.55 46.96 -11.57
CA SER A 115 -15.82 46.27 -11.80
C SER A 115 -16.10 45.22 -10.72
N VAL A 116 -17.36 45.10 -10.29
CA VAL A 116 -17.88 43.82 -9.78
C VAL A 116 -17.69 42.83 -10.92
N VAL A 117 -16.72 41.93 -10.77
CA VAL A 117 -16.54 40.81 -11.68
C VAL A 117 -17.78 39.95 -11.52
N THR A 118 -18.65 39.98 -12.54
CA THR A 118 -19.64 38.93 -12.76
C THR A 118 -18.93 37.59 -12.57
N PRO A 119 -19.51 36.62 -11.84
CA PRO A 119 -18.92 35.27 -11.77
C PRO A 119 -18.53 34.86 -13.19
N PRO A 120 -17.35 34.26 -13.40
CA PRO A 120 -16.94 33.87 -14.75
C PRO A 120 -18.11 33.17 -15.41
N ALA A 121 -18.38 33.50 -16.68
CA ALA A 121 -19.22 32.64 -17.51
C ALA A 121 -18.72 31.23 -17.23
N THR A 122 -19.61 30.37 -16.70
CA THR A 122 -19.24 29.00 -16.36
C THR A 122 -18.52 28.43 -17.58
N ASN A 123 -17.48 27.62 -17.40
CA ASN A 123 -16.76 27.00 -18.52
C ASN A 123 -17.63 25.98 -19.29
N GLY A 124 -18.96 26.09 -19.20
CA GLY A 124 -19.96 25.20 -19.77
C GLY A 124 -20.18 23.91 -18.98
N VAL A 125 -19.24 23.51 -18.12
CA VAL A 125 -19.28 22.22 -17.44
C VAL A 125 -20.21 22.25 -16.23
N THR A 126 -21.19 21.35 -16.19
CA THR A 126 -22.15 21.20 -15.09
C THR A 126 -21.96 19.93 -14.28
N GLY A 127 -21.09 19.03 -14.73
CA GLY A 127 -20.74 17.81 -14.00
C GLY A 127 -19.67 17.00 -14.72
N VAL A 128 -19.28 15.88 -14.11
CA VAL A 128 -18.31 14.94 -14.68
C VAL A 128 -18.94 13.55 -14.68
N LYS A 129 -18.99 12.91 -15.86
CA LYS A 129 -19.38 11.51 -16.01
C LYS A 129 -18.14 10.64 -15.98
N VAL A 130 -18.11 9.64 -15.10
CA VAL A 130 -17.01 8.68 -15.01
C VAL A 130 -17.35 7.42 -15.79
N GLY A 131 -16.43 6.98 -16.63
CA GLY A 131 -16.48 5.73 -17.35
C GLY A 131 -15.26 4.86 -17.04
N HIS A 132 -15.40 3.55 -17.24
CA HIS A 132 -14.34 2.58 -16.97
C HIS A 132 -14.09 1.74 -18.21
N SER A 133 -12.82 1.51 -18.54
CA SER A 133 -12.45 0.68 -19.68
C SER A 133 -11.08 0.06 -19.51
N THR A 134 -10.68 -0.72 -20.51
CA THR A 134 -9.29 -1.15 -20.67
C THR A 134 -8.64 -0.29 -21.75
N LEU A 135 -7.44 0.22 -21.48
CA LEU A 135 -6.61 0.93 -22.42
C LEU A 135 -5.48 0.01 -22.88
N THR A 136 -5.48 -0.36 -24.15
CA THR A 136 -4.42 -1.19 -24.73
C THR A 136 -3.27 -0.30 -25.19
N ILE A 137 -2.16 -0.33 -24.45
CA ILE A 137 -0.94 0.43 -24.74
C ILE A 137 -0.04 -0.41 -25.67
N PRO A 138 0.47 0.14 -26.80
CA PRO A 138 1.18 -0.62 -27.82
C PRO A 138 2.65 -0.94 -27.46
N VAL A 139 2.89 -1.43 -26.24
CA VAL A 139 4.20 -1.91 -25.80
C VAL A 139 4.31 -3.42 -26.01
N GLY A 140 5.38 -3.90 -26.66
CA GLY A 140 5.54 -5.32 -26.98
C GLY A 140 4.36 -5.85 -27.82
N SER A 141 3.69 -6.91 -27.34
CA SER A 141 2.47 -7.45 -27.96
C SER A 141 1.17 -6.72 -27.57
N GLY A 142 1.26 -5.62 -26.83
CA GLY A 142 0.14 -4.88 -26.25
C GLY A 142 0.00 -5.12 -24.74
N PHE A 143 -0.17 -4.05 -23.98
CA PHE A 143 -0.43 -4.07 -22.54
C PHE A 143 -1.81 -3.52 -22.23
N ASN A 144 -2.64 -4.30 -21.53
CA ASN A 144 -3.99 -3.90 -21.16
C ASN A 144 -3.98 -3.23 -19.77
N ALA A 145 -4.08 -1.90 -19.76
CA ALA A 145 -4.16 -1.10 -18.54
C ALA A 145 -5.62 -0.83 -18.16
N PRO A 146 -6.07 -1.13 -16.93
CA PRO A 146 -7.36 -0.62 -16.45
C PRO A 146 -7.33 0.90 -16.43
N ALA A 147 -8.34 1.56 -17.02
CA ALA A 147 -8.40 3.02 -17.11
C ALA A 147 -9.75 3.55 -16.63
N ASP A 148 -9.72 4.73 -15.98
CA ASP A 148 -10.89 5.53 -15.71
C ASP A 148 -10.87 6.76 -16.61
N TRP A 149 -12.04 7.09 -17.17
CA TRP A 149 -12.24 8.25 -18.03
C TRP A 149 -13.22 9.21 -17.36
N TYR A 150 -12.86 10.48 -17.26
CA TYR A 150 -13.66 11.55 -16.67
C TYR A 150 -14.08 12.49 -17.79
N PHE A 151 -15.37 12.49 -18.12
CA PHE A 151 -15.94 13.28 -19.20
C PHE A 151 -16.63 14.53 -18.66
N PRO A 152 -16.20 15.73 -19.05
CA PRO A 152 -16.82 16.98 -18.62
C PRO A 152 -18.16 17.16 -19.35
N THR A 153 -19.26 17.06 -18.62
CA THR A 153 -20.61 17.15 -19.19
C THR A 153 -21.17 18.56 -19.09
N GLN A 154 -21.78 19.03 -20.18
CA GLN A 154 -22.57 20.25 -20.21
C GLN A 154 -24.00 19.98 -19.70
N ALA A 155 -24.81 21.04 -19.57
CA ALA A 155 -26.17 20.95 -19.02
C ALA A 155 -27.10 19.99 -19.80
N ASP A 156 -26.85 19.82 -21.10
CA ASP A 156 -27.58 18.91 -21.99
C ASP A 156 -27.00 17.48 -22.01
N GLY A 157 -25.95 17.21 -21.23
CA GLY A 157 -25.24 15.94 -21.18
C GLY A 157 -24.21 15.73 -22.29
N SER A 158 -24.01 16.72 -23.18
CA SER A 158 -22.95 16.68 -24.19
C SER A 158 -21.57 16.83 -23.55
N VAL A 159 -20.52 16.50 -24.32
CA VAL A 159 -19.11 16.64 -23.93
C VAL A 159 -18.38 17.43 -25.03
N GLN A 160 -18.07 18.68 -24.74
CA GLN A 160 -17.40 19.64 -25.62
C GLN A 160 -16.05 20.02 -25.01
N ALA A 161 -15.17 19.03 -24.89
CA ALA A 161 -13.91 19.21 -24.17
C ALA A 161 -12.87 19.98 -24.98
N ASN A 162 -12.08 20.81 -24.29
CA ASN A 162 -10.95 21.56 -24.86
C ASN A 162 -9.80 20.65 -25.31
N GLY A 163 -9.63 19.52 -24.63
CA GLY A 163 -8.52 18.60 -24.86
C GLY A 163 -8.59 17.34 -24.01
N ILE A 164 -7.55 16.52 -24.12
CA ILE A 164 -7.33 15.31 -23.30
C ILE A 164 -6.25 15.59 -22.26
N ILE A 165 -6.46 15.18 -21.01
CA ILE A 165 -5.41 15.10 -20.00
C ILE A 165 -5.11 13.63 -19.72
N TRP A 166 -3.89 13.18 -20.01
CA TRP A 166 -3.39 11.94 -19.42
C TRP A 166 -2.92 12.23 -18.00
N LEU A 167 -3.52 11.59 -16.99
CA LEU A 167 -3.09 11.73 -15.60
C LEU A 167 -2.48 10.41 -15.11
N GLN A 168 -1.16 10.38 -14.98
CA GLN A 168 -0.43 9.19 -14.56
C GLN A 168 -0.25 9.16 -13.04
N HIS A 169 -0.64 8.04 -12.43
CA HIS A 169 -0.37 7.80 -11.01
C HIS A 169 1.12 7.60 -10.72
N GLY A 170 1.52 7.87 -9.48
CA GLY A 170 2.86 7.61 -8.96
C GLY A 170 3.17 6.12 -8.71
N PHE A 171 4.41 5.85 -8.33
CA PHE A 171 4.88 4.51 -7.98
C PHE A 171 4.00 3.93 -6.87
N LEU A 172 3.56 2.68 -7.07
CA LEU A 172 2.69 1.87 -6.21
C LEU A 172 1.26 2.38 -6.01
N ALA A 173 0.91 3.52 -6.61
CA ALA A 173 -0.47 4.00 -6.65
C ALA A 173 -1.23 3.32 -7.81
N ASN A 174 -2.52 3.65 -7.92
CA ASN A 174 -3.35 3.26 -9.07
C ASN A 174 -4.39 4.36 -9.35
N LYS A 175 -5.19 4.19 -10.39
CA LYS A 175 -6.19 5.19 -10.84
C LYS A 175 -7.15 5.69 -9.75
N SER A 176 -7.51 4.87 -8.77
CA SER A 176 -8.51 5.23 -7.75
C SER A 176 -8.07 6.37 -6.83
N TYR A 177 -6.76 6.47 -6.56
CA TYR A 177 -6.16 7.51 -5.71
C TYR A 177 -6.34 8.91 -6.30
N TYR A 178 -6.48 9.03 -7.62
CA TYR A 178 -6.49 10.32 -8.32
C TYR A 178 -7.89 10.73 -8.76
N SER A 179 -8.93 10.03 -8.31
CA SER A 179 -10.31 10.29 -8.74
C SER A 179 -10.78 11.72 -8.43
N ALA A 180 -10.39 12.26 -7.27
CA ALA A 180 -10.71 13.64 -6.90
C ALA A 180 -9.97 14.66 -7.78
N LEU A 181 -8.67 14.48 -8.00
CA LEU A 181 -7.88 15.33 -8.88
C LEU A 181 -8.39 15.26 -10.32
N ALA A 182 -8.63 14.07 -10.85
CA ALA A 182 -9.15 13.87 -12.21
C ALA A 182 -10.53 14.48 -12.40
N THR A 183 -11.43 14.35 -11.41
CA THR A 183 -12.74 15.01 -11.42
C THR A 183 -12.56 16.53 -11.41
N SER A 184 -11.67 17.05 -10.56
CA SER A 184 -11.39 18.47 -10.46
C SER A 184 -10.82 19.04 -11.76
N LEU A 185 -9.86 18.35 -12.38
CA LEU A 185 -9.29 18.74 -13.67
C LEU A 185 -10.37 18.73 -14.75
N ALA A 186 -11.11 17.62 -14.91
CA ALA A 186 -12.18 17.54 -15.90
C ALA A 186 -13.19 18.71 -15.74
N GLN A 187 -13.61 18.97 -14.51
CA GLN A 187 -14.57 20.02 -14.20
C GLN A 187 -14.02 21.44 -14.44
N GLN A 188 -12.79 21.73 -14.03
CA GLN A 188 -12.23 23.08 -14.04
C GLN A 188 -11.59 23.46 -15.38
N THR A 189 -11.11 22.48 -16.15
CA THR A 189 -10.43 22.71 -17.43
C THR A 189 -11.26 22.30 -18.64
N ASN A 190 -12.49 21.84 -18.43
CA ASN A 190 -13.35 21.29 -19.47
C ASN A 190 -12.59 20.27 -20.33
N SER A 191 -11.85 19.36 -19.70
CA SER A 191 -11.00 18.38 -20.39
C SER A 191 -11.48 16.95 -20.14
N ILE A 192 -11.32 16.07 -21.12
CA ILE A 192 -11.46 14.64 -20.89
C ILE A 192 -10.20 14.16 -20.16
N VAL A 193 -10.33 13.57 -18.98
CA VAL A 193 -9.18 13.06 -18.23
C VAL A 193 -9.15 11.53 -18.28
N VAL A 194 -8.04 10.96 -18.74
CA VAL A 194 -7.79 9.51 -18.72
C VAL A 194 -6.76 9.16 -17.64
N VAL A 195 -7.11 8.19 -16.79
CA VAL A 195 -6.30 7.76 -15.64
C VAL A 195 -6.02 6.26 -15.73
N PRO A 196 -4.98 5.82 -16.46
CA PRO A 196 -4.64 4.41 -16.59
C PRO A 196 -3.81 3.93 -15.39
N THR A 197 -4.02 2.66 -15.01
CA THR A 197 -3.19 1.96 -14.01
C THR A 197 -2.07 1.19 -14.69
N LEU A 198 -0.83 1.63 -14.46
CA LEU A 198 0.39 1.02 -14.95
C LEU A 198 1.14 0.27 -13.83
N PRO A 199 1.87 -0.81 -14.15
CA PRO A 199 2.67 -1.50 -13.16
C PRO A 199 3.80 -0.62 -12.65
N SER A 200 4.08 -0.72 -11.36
CA SER A 200 5.26 -0.08 -10.76
C SER A 200 6.52 -0.93 -10.92
N PHE A 201 6.35 -2.25 -11.06
CA PHE A 201 7.43 -3.22 -11.25
C PHE A 201 7.33 -3.93 -12.59
N PRO A 202 8.46 -4.40 -13.14
CA PRO A 202 8.47 -5.18 -14.37
C PRO A 202 7.68 -6.48 -14.18
N SER A 203 6.88 -6.85 -15.17
CA SER A 203 6.25 -8.17 -15.17
C SER A 203 7.19 -9.19 -15.80
N LEU A 204 7.05 -10.46 -15.43
CA LEU A 204 7.79 -11.58 -16.04
C LEU A 204 7.53 -11.70 -17.55
N THR A 205 6.38 -11.21 -18.02
CA THR A 205 5.95 -11.28 -19.42
C THR A 205 6.24 -9.99 -20.20
N CYS A 206 6.61 -8.91 -19.51
CA CYS A 206 7.00 -7.63 -20.12
C CYS A 206 7.88 -6.84 -19.15
N SER A 207 9.20 -7.03 -19.28
CA SER A 207 10.20 -6.37 -18.43
C SER A 207 10.20 -4.84 -18.57
N GLY A 208 9.71 -4.30 -19.68
CA GLY A 208 9.59 -2.86 -19.93
C GLY A 208 8.23 -2.26 -19.61
N CYS A 209 7.24 -3.04 -19.16
CA CYS A 209 5.88 -2.57 -18.94
C CYS A 209 5.68 -1.95 -17.56
N THR A 210 6.37 -0.85 -17.27
CA THR A 210 6.31 -0.17 -15.96
C THR A 210 6.29 1.34 -16.11
N LEU A 211 5.96 2.06 -15.03
CA LEU A 211 6.07 3.53 -14.95
C LEU A 211 7.46 4.07 -15.34
N TYR A 212 8.54 3.35 -15.02
CA TYR A 212 9.91 3.77 -15.37
C TYR A 212 10.42 3.17 -16.68
N GLY A 213 9.67 2.23 -17.26
CA GLY A 213 10.03 1.54 -18.47
C GLY A 213 10.01 2.49 -19.66
N VAL A 214 11.18 2.74 -20.25
CA VAL A 214 11.33 3.55 -21.47
C VAL A 214 10.43 3.03 -22.60
N SER A 215 10.31 1.71 -22.76
CA SER A 215 9.43 1.11 -23.76
C SER A 215 7.95 1.44 -23.51
N MET A 216 7.50 1.47 -22.26
CA MET A 216 6.14 1.88 -21.90
C MET A 216 5.92 3.36 -22.19
N GLN A 217 6.89 4.22 -21.84
CA GLN A 217 6.83 5.67 -22.08
C GLN A 217 6.76 5.98 -23.58
N LYS A 218 7.62 5.35 -24.40
CA LYS A 218 7.56 5.48 -25.86
C LYS A 218 6.24 4.98 -26.42
N ALA A 219 5.77 3.80 -25.99
CA ALA A 219 4.49 3.27 -26.44
C ALA A 219 3.32 4.22 -26.13
N ALA A 220 3.28 4.79 -24.92
CA ALA A 220 2.29 5.80 -24.57
C ALA A 220 2.40 7.07 -25.43
N ALA A 221 3.62 7.53 -25.74
CA ALA A 221 3.83 8.67 -26.64
C ALA A 221 3.23 8.43 -28.03
N THR A 222 3.42 7.24 -28.60
CA THR A 222 2.85 6.89 -29.91
C THR A 222 1.33 6.92 -29.96
N MET A 223 0.64 6.81 -28.81
CA MET A 223 -0.83 6.84 -28.76
C MET A 223 -1.41 8.22 -29.05
N PHE A 224 -0.59 9.27 -28.95
CA PHE A 224 -0.97 10.64 -29.28
C PHE A 224 -0.62 11.04 -30.72
N LEU A 225 0.04 10.14 -31.47
CA LEU A 225 0.35 10.30 -32.88
C LEU A 225 -0.76 9.68 -33.77
N GLY A 226 -0.86 10.18 -35.00
CA GLY A 226 -1.77 9.62 -36.01
C GLY A 226 -3.23 9.56 -35.57
N SER A 227 -3.88 8.40 -35.79
CA SER A 227 -5.32 8.22 -35.57
C SER A 227 -5.76 8.08 -34.11
N ARG A 228 -4.80 7.97 -33.17
CA ARG A 228 -5.07 7.80 -31.72
C ARG A 228 -6.05 6.67 -31.38
N SER A 229 -6.04 5.62 -32.20
CA SER A 229 -7.06 4.56 -32.18
C SER A 229 -7.20 3.88 -30.83
N ALA A 230 -6.10 3.63 -30.13
CA ALA A 230 -6.10 3.03 -28.79
C ALA A 230 -6.84 3.89 -27.75
N LEU A 231 -6.63 5.21 -27.77
CA LEU A 231 -7.36 6.15 -26.90
C LEU A 231 -8.83 6.19 -27.26
N THR A 232 -9.15 6.31 -28.55
CA THR A 232 -10.53 6.37 -29.05
C THR A 232 -11.33 5.10 -28.71
N ILE A 233 -10.74 3.92 -28.88
CA ILE A 233 -11.37 2.64 -28.52
C ILE A 233 -11.66 2.60 -27.01
N SER A 234 -10.66 2.97 -26.19
CA SER A 234 -10.80 2.95 -24.74
C SER A 234 -11.84 3.95 -24.23
N ALA A 235 -11.90 5.16 -24.80
CA ALA A 235 -12.90 6.17 -24.47
C ALA A 235 -14.31 5.72 -24.87
N ASN A 236 -14.48 5.12 -26.05
CA ASN A 236 -15.76 4.57 -26.51
C ASN A 236 -16.26 3.46 -25.57
N GLN A 237 -15.37 2.56 -25.13
CA GLN A 237 -15.69 1.53 -24.15
C GLN A 237 -16.09 2.12 -22.79
N ALA A 238 -15.49 3.24 -22.40
CA ALA A 238 -15.87 3.99 -21.21
C ALA A 238 -17.17 4.80 -21.37
N GLY A 239 -17.80 4.76 -22.56
CA GLY A 239 -19.10 5.38 -22.82
C GLY A 239 -19.03 6.80 -23.40
N TYR A 240 -17.88 7.20 -23.97
CA TYR A 240 -17.78 8.37 -24.85
C TYR A 240 -18.35 8.06 -26.24
N GLN A 241 -18.92 9.06 -26.89
CA GLN A 241 -19.41 8.96 -28.26
C GLN A 241 -18.96 10.22 -29.00
N GLY A 242 -18.02 10.08 -29.93
CA GLY A 242 -17.46 11.20 -30.68
C GLY A 242 -15.98 11.04 -31.02
N ALA A 243 -15.43 12.04 -31.72
CA ALA A 243 -14.00 12.15 -31.92
C ALA A 243 -13.36 12.77 -30.67
N LEU A 244 -12.28 12.17 -30.18
CA LEU A 244 -11.51 12.76 -29.09
C LEU A 244 -10.83 14.07 -29.57
N PRO A 245 -10.72 15.08 -28.69
CA PRO A 245 -9.91 16.27 -28.99
C PRO A 245 -8.46 15.93 -29.35
N GLU A 246 -7.87 16.74 -30.23
CA GLU A 246 -6.48 16.57 -30.65
C GLU A 246 -5.51 17.20 -29.64
N ASP A 247 -5.82 18.34 -29.07
CA ASP A 247 -4.92 18.97 -28.09
C ASP A 247 -4.90 18.20 -26.76
N PHE A 248 -3.71 18.06 -26.18
CA PHE A 248 -3.54 17.28 -24.96
C PHE A 248 -2.48 17.82 -24.01
N ILE A 249 -2.65 17.44 -22.74
CA ILE A 249 -1.74 17.70 -21.63
C ILE A 249 -1.29 16.36 -21.06
N LEU A 250 -0.01 16.28 -20.72
CA LEU A 250 0.55 15.17 -19.96
C LEU A 250 0.71 15.60 -18.51
N ALA A 251 0.03 14.92 -17.60
CA ALA A 251 0.10 15.20 -16.18
C ALA A 251 0.44 13.94 -15.39
N GLY A 252 1.06 14.10 -14.23
CA GLY A 252 1.31 12.97 -13.38
C GLY A 252 1.90 13.33 -12.03
N HIS A 253 1.68 12.44 -11.07
CA HIS A 253 2.18 12.59 -9.71
C HIS A 253 3.37 11.67 -9.45
N SER A 254 4.39 12.14 -8.72
CA SER A 254 5.55 11.33 -8.35
C SER A 254 6.21 10.70 -9.59
N ALA A 255 6.44 9.39 -9.62
CA ALA A 255 6.91 8.65 -10.79
C ALA A 255 6.07 8.89 -12.06
N GLY A 256 4.77 9.16 -11.90
CA GLY A 256 3.87 9.53 -12.98
C GLY A 256 4.19 10.90 -13.60
N GLY A 257 4.75 11.84 -12.83
CA GLY A 257 5.24 13.12 -13.34
C GLY A 257 6.51 12.96 -14.20
N GLY A 258 7.42 12.08 -13.78
CA GLY A 258 8.57 11.69 -14.61
C GLY A 258 8.16 10.91 -15.87
N PHE A 259 7.17 10.03 -15.75
CA PHE A 259 6.53 9.37 -16.90
C PHE A 259 5.95 10.40 -17.88
N ALA A 260 5.13 11.35 -17.39
CA ALA A 260 4.50 12.39 -18.21
C ALA A 260 5.55 13.23 -18.97
N SER A 261 6.61 13.64 -18.28
CA SER A 261 7.72 14.39 -18.91
C SER A 261 8.40 13.56 -20.00
N SER A 262 8.71 12.30 -19.70
CA SER A 262 9.38 11.39 -20.65
C SER A 262 8.51 11.10 -21.88
N VAL A 263 7.21 10.83 -21.69
CA VAL A 263 6.23 10.64 -22.77
C VAL A 263 6.18 11.89 -23.66
N GLY A 264 6.18 13.08 -23.06
CA GLY A 264 6.19 14.33 -23.82
C GLY A 264 7.44 14.48 -24.68
N GLY A 265 8.60 14.20 -24.10
CA GLY A 265 9.87 14.22 -24.83
C GLY A 265 9.94 13.21 -25.98
N TYR A 266 9.44 11.98 -25.77
CA TYR A 266 9.36 10.98 -26.84
C TYR A 266 8.34 11.34 -27.90
N TYR A 267 7.19 11.90 -27.53
CA TYR A 267 6.18 12.36 -28.47
C TYR A 267 6.77 13.42 -29.41
N VAL A 268 7.44 14.44 -28.86
CA VAL A 268 8.10 15.48 -29.68
C VAL A 268 9.21 14.88 -30.54
N GLY A 269 9.99 13.95 -30.00
CA GLY A 269 11.06 13.28 -30.75
C GLY A 269 10.56 12.39 -31.90
N ASP A 270 9.33 11.89 -31.83
CA ASP A 270 8.72 11.02 -32.84
C ASP A 270 7.90 11.80 -33.91
N LEU A 271 7.67 13.11 -33.71
CA LEU A 271 7.04 13.97 -34.71
C LEU A 271 7.86 13.99 -36.01
N GLN A 272 7.19 13.77 -37.13
CA GLN A 272 7.79 13.84 -38.46
C GLN A 272 7.70 15.26 -39.03
N SER A 273 8.52 15.55 -40.03
CA SER A 273 8.47 16.82 -40.75
C SER A 273 7.08 17.03 -41.38
N GLY A 274 6.34 18.03 -40.89
CA GLY A 274 4.98 18.35 -41.35
C GLY A 274 3.88 17.90 -40.40
N ASP A 275 4.20 17.16 -39.33
CA ASP A 275 3.24 16.86 -38.27
C ASP A 275 2.88 18.13 -37.49
N VAL A 276 1.62 18.23 -37.06
CA VAL A 276 1.14 19.29 -36.18
C VAL A 276 1.35 18.85 -34.73
N ASN A 277 2.03 19.67 -33.94
CA ASN A 277 2.14 19.46 -32.50
C ASN A 277 0.80 19.74 -31.82
N HIS A 278 0.38 18.82 -30.97
CA HIS A 278 -0.82 18.94 -30.14
C HIS A 278 -0.55 18.81 -28.64
N LEU A 279 0.70 18.57 -28.24
CA LEU A 279 1.08 18.61 -26.84
C LEU A 279 1.17 20.08 -26.43
N LEU A 280 0.32 20.48 -25.47
CA LEU A 280 0.28 21.87 -24.99
C LEU A 280 1.16 22.09 -23.76
N GLY A 281 1.49 21.04 -23.01
CA GLY A 281 2.35 21.15 -21.84
C GLY A 281 2.38 19.90 -20.96
N VAL A 282 3.32 19.93 -20.00
CA VAL A 282 3.49 18.91 -18.98
C VAL A 282 3.27 19.51 -17.60
N VAL A 283 2.42 18.88 -16.78
CA VAL A 283 2.17 19.29 -15.39
C VAL A 283 2.52 18.17 -14.41
N MET A 284 3.56 18.38 -13.63
CA MET A 284 4.02 17.44 -12.61
C MET A 284 3.48 17.84 -11.23
N TYR A 285 2.88 16.87 -10.55
CA TYR A 285 2.56 16.97 -9.13
C TYR A 285 3.66 16.25 -8.34
N ASP A 286 4.56 17.03 -7.74
CA ASP A 286 5.75 16.57 -7.03
C ASP A 286 6.48 15.43 -7.76
N GLY A 287 6.89 15.71 -9.01
CA GLY A 287 7.34 14.73 -9.98
C GLY A 287 8.67 14.09 -9.61
N VAL A 288 8.81 12.81 -9.93
CA VAL A 288 10.02 12.01 -9.67
C VAL A 288 10.43 11.29 -10.94
N THR A 289 11.70 11.47 -11.33
CA THR A 289 12.34 10.77 -12.45
C THR A 289 13.61 10.08 -11.95
N MET A 290 13.71 8.76 -12.13
CA MET A 290 14.80 7.92 -11.59
C MET A 290 15.55 7.10 -12.64
N ASN A 291 15.08 7.11 -13.89
CA ASN A 291 15.65 6.38 -15.02
C ASN A 291 16.54 7.27 -15.92
N GLY A 292 16.81 8.52 -15.49
CA GLY A 292 17.70 9.46 -16.19
C GLY A 292 17.13 10.05 -17.49
N THR A 293 15.83 9.92 -17.76
CA THR A 293 15.22 10.42 -19.01
C THR A 293 14.90 11.91 -19.00
N LEU A 294 14.91 12.57 -17.82
CA LEU A 294 14.48 13.96 -17.70
C LEU A 294 15.30 14.92 -18.57
N PRO A 295 16.65 14.88 -18.62
CA PRO A 295 17.42 15.78 -19.48
C PRO A 295 17.02 15.67 -20.96
N GLN A 296 16.97 14.44 -21.50
CA GLN A 296 16.55 14.21 -22.88
C GLN A 296 15.11 14.70 -23.13
N ALA A 297 14.22 14.46 -22.17
CA ALA A 297 12.83 14.88 -22.30
C ALA A 297 12.70 16.40 -22.36
N ILE A 298 13.41 17.12 -21.49
CA ILE A 298 13.41 18.59 -21.49
C ILE A 298 14.05 19.15 -22.76
N ASP A 299 15.14 18.57 -23.25
CA ASP A 299 15.76 18.96 -24.52
C ASP A 299 14.76 18.86 -25.67
N SER A 300 14.06 17.72 -25.80
CA SER A 300 13.02 17.55 -26.81
C SER A 300 11.90 18.57 -26.65
N LEU A 301 11.35 18.72 -25.44
CA LEU A 301 10.22 19.64 -25.17
C LEU A 301 10.58 21.11 -25.47
N ASN A 302 11.82 21.51 -25.23
CA ASN A 302 12.32 22.85 -25.54
C ASN A 302 12.39 23.14 -27.04
N THR A 303 12.50 22.12 -27.90
CA THR A 303 12.53 22.35 -29.37
C THR A 303 11.25 22.97 -29.92
N LEU A 304 10.14 22.82 -29.19
CA LEU A 304 8.83 23.36 -29.53
C LEU A 304 8.30 24.32 -28.44
N ASP A 305 9.17 24.81 -27.56
CA ASP A 305 8.82 25.69 -26.44
C ASP A 305 7.69 25.14 -25.54
N ILE A 306 7.60 23.82 -25.38
CA ILE A 306 6.54 23.19 -24.58
C ILE A 306 6.77 23.47 -23.08
N PRO A 307 5.79 24.06 -22.37
CA PRO A 307 5.93 24.33 -20.94
C PRO A 307 5.94 23.06 -20.09
N VAL A 308 6.80 23.07 -19.06
CA VAL A 308 6.90 22.00 -18.05
C VAL A 308 6.77 22.64 -16.67
N TYR A 309 5.64 22.42 -16.01
CA TYR A 309 5.36 23.01 -14.70
C TYR A 309 5.32 21.96 -13.60
N GLN A 310 5.74 22.35 -12.41
CA GLN A 310 5.76 21.49 -11.24
C GLN A 310 5.13 22.15 -10.02
N ILE A 311 4.23 21.41 -9.37
CA ILE A 311 3.76 21.72 -8.01
C ILE A 311 4.51 20.78 -7.07
N ALA A 312 5.63 21.24 -6.51
CA ALA A 312 6.48 20.45 -5.65
C ALA A 312 6.04 20.52 -4.18
N ALA A 313 6.40 19.48 -3.42
CA ALA A 313 6.55 19.57 -1.98
C ALA A 313 8.01 19.87 -1.63
N PRO A 314 8.31 20.36 -0.40
CA PRO A 314 9.69 20.48 0.06
C PRO A 314 10.43 19.15 -0.03
N ALA A 315 11.76 19.21 -0.15
CA ALA A 315 12.59 18.04 -0.32
C ALA A 315 12.34 17.02 0.81
N GLN A 316 11.86 15.84 0.43
CA GLN A 316 11.54 14.73 1.31
C GLN A 316 11.88 13.41 0.62
N ILE A 317 11.99 12.33 1.39
CA ILE A 317 12.43 11.05 0.82
C ILE A 317 11.55 10.56 -0.34
N TRP A 318 10.24 10.84 -0.27
CA TRP A 318 9.23 10.45 -1.25
C TRP A 318 9.38 11.13 -2.60
N ASN A 319 9.91 12.35 -2.65
CA ASN A 319 10.23 13.05 -3.90
C ASN A 319 11.72 12.98 -4.26
N ALA A 320 12.40 11.92 -3.82
CA ALA A 320 13.83 11.73 -3.99
C ALA A 320 14.66 12.94 -3.52
N PHE A 321 14.24 13.55 -2.39
CA PHE A 321 14.85 14.76 -1.83
C PHE A 321 14.88 15.94 -2.81
N GLY A 322 13.81 16.07 -3.59
CA GLY A 322 13.64 17.08 -4.63
C GLY A 322 14.62 16.95 -5.79
N ALA A 323 15.22 15.77 -6.03
CA ALA A 323 16.23 15.59 -7.08
C ALA A 323 15.73 16.04 -8.45
N THR A 324 14.53 15.59 -8.84
CA THR A 324 13.89 15.95 -10.12
C THR A 324 13.56 17.44 -10.19
N THR A 325 13.09 18.05 -9.10
CA THR A 325 12.87 19.51 -9.04
C THR A 325 14.18 20.28 -9.24
N ASN A 326 15.26 19.85 -8.58
CA ASN A 326 16.57 20.50 -8.73
C ASN A 326 17.13 20.33 -10.15
N GLU A 327 16.98 19.14 -10.74
CA GLU A 327 17.41 18.86 -12.11
C GLU A 327 16.60 19.68 -13.12
N LEU A 328 15.28 19.78 -12.96
CA LEU A 328 14.42 20.64 -13.80
C LEU A 328 14.90 22.10 -13.77
N LEU A 329 15.15 22.65 -12.59
CA LEU A 329 15.64 24.03 -12.43
C LEU A 329 17.01 24.27 -13.05
N GLN A 330 17.86 23.23 -13.09
CA GLN A 330 19.16 23.29 -13.77
C GLN A 330 19.03 23.24 -15.29
N LEU A 331 18.06 22.47 -15.80
CA LEU A 331 17.80 22.31 -17.23
C LEU A 331 17.05 23.50 -17.83
N ARG A 332 16.30 24.26 -17.02
CA ARG A 332 15.45 25.38 -17.47
C ARG A 332 15.75 26.71 -16.74
N PRO A 333 17.01 27.18 -16.71
CA PRO A 333 17.37 28.37 -15.96
C PRO A 333 16.64 29.61 -16.49
N GLY A 334 16.08 30.41 -15.57
CA GLY A 334 15.39 31.66 -15.89
C GLY A 334 13.96 31.49 -16.42
N GLN A 335 13.44 30.26 -16.46
CA GLN A 335 12.04 30.00 -16.80
C GLN A 335 11.17 29.82 -15.55
N PHE A 336 9.85 29.89 -15.74
CA PHE A 336 8.91 29.49 -14.70
C PHE A 336 8.74 27.97 -14.71
N ASP A 337 9.25 27.31 -13.67
CA ASP A 337 9.16 25.86 -13.51
C ASP A 337 8.07 25.43 -12.52
N GLY A 338 7.36 26.39 -11.93
CA GLY A 338 6.25 26.16 -11.00
C GLY A 338 6.53 26.64 -9.58
N VAL A 339 5.98 25.92 -8.60
CA VAL A 339 5.98 26.33 -7.18
C VAL A 339 6.29 25.17 -6.25
N VAL A 340 6.76 25.47 -5.05
CA VAL A 340 6.80 24.53 -3.92
C VAL A 340 5.75 24.93 -2.88
N LEU A 341 4.89 24.00 -2.46
CA LEU A 341 3.93 24.24 -1.39
C LEU A 341 4.63 24.35 -0.03
N THR A 342 4.32 25.38 0.74
CA THR A 342 4.86 25.56 2.08
C THR A 342 4.40 24.43 2.99
N ASN A 343 5.35 23.74 3.63
CA ASN A 343 5.09 22.53 4.43
C ASN A 343 4.35 21.43 3.64
N GLY A 344 4.45 21.44 2.31
CA GLY A 344 3.77 20.49 1.44
C GLY A 344 4.14 19.05 1.70
N SER A 345 3.23 18.16 1.33
CA SER A 345 3.43 16.72 1.35
C SER A 345 3.52 16.18 -0.06
N HIS A 346 4.31 15.13 -0.25
CA HIS A 346 4.34 14.39 -1.51
C HIS A 346 2.93 14.01 -1.96
N VAL A 347 2.03 13.66 -1.03
CA VAL A 347 0.68 13.19 -1.36
C VAL A 347 -0.35 14.32 -1.55
N ASP A 348 0.05 15.59 -1.58
CA ASP A 348 -0.88 16.73 -1.66
C ASP A 348 -1.87 16.61 -2.85
N SER A 349 -1.47 15.96 -3.94
CA SER A 349 -2.29 15.70 -5.14
C SER A 349 -3.10 14.39 -5.12
N MET A 350 -2.93 13.54 -4.10
CA MET A 350 -3.61 12.24 -3.97
C MET A 350 -4.87 12.31 -3.10
N LEU A 351 -4.99 13.35 -2.27
CA LEU A 351 -6.02 13.41 -1.25
C LEU A 351 -7.39 13.83 -1.79
N GLY A 352 -8.46 13.44 -1.11
CA GLY A 352 -9.85 13.83 -1.40
C GLY A 352 -10.68 12.77 -2.14
N SER A 353 -10.08 11.61 -2.45
CA SER A 353 -10.74 10.50 -3.15
C SER A 353 -11.40 9.50 -2.19
N ASN A 354 -10.75 9.19 -1.05
CA ASN A 354 -11.30 8.31 -0.02
C ASN A 354 -10.67 8.61 1.35
N PRO A 355 -11.45 8.84 2.43
CA PRO A 355 -10.93 9.18 3.76
C PRO A 355 -9.94 8.15 4.35
N ILE A 356 -10.06 6.87 3.98
CA ILE A 356 -9.17 5.80 4.41
C ILE A 356 -7.84 5.90 3.66
N ILE A 357 -7.89 6.12 2.34
CA ILE A 357 -6.71 6.32 1.49
C ILE A 357 -5.96 7.59 1.91
N ASP A 358 -6.69 8.67 2.16
CA ASP A 358 -6.15 9.96 2.60
C ASP A 358 -5.45 9.84 3.96
N PHE A 359 -6.00 9.03 4.86
CA PHE A 359 -5.41 8.76 6.17
C PHE A 359 -4.11 7.96 6.05
N PHE A 360 -4.06 6.92 5.21
CA PHE A 360 -2.84 6.12 5.02
C PHE A 360 -1.74 6.86 4.25
N ALA A 361 -2.09 7.62 3.21
CA ALA A 361 -1.15 8.44 2.45
C ALA A 361 -0.46 9.49 3.35
N GLN A 362 -1.20 10.09 4.29
CA GLN A 362 -0.70 11.06 5.25
C GLN A 362 0.00 10.44 6.48
N LEU A 363 -0.06 9.11 6.66
CA LEU A 363 0.59 8.39 7.76
C LEU A 363 2.04 8.00 7.44
N VAL A 364 2.36 7.83 6.16
CA VAL A 364 3.69 7.42 5.65
C VAL A 364 4.47 8.55 4.98
N THR A 365 3.79 9.66 4.66
CA THR A 365 4.39 10.90 4.16
C THR A 365 4.13 12.04 5.15
N GLN A 366 4.74 13.21 4.95
CA GLN A 366 4.41 14.37 5.79
C GLN A 366 2.88 14.64 5.72
N ARG A 367 2.25 15.01 6.83
CA ARG A 367 0.81 15.35 6.80
C ARG A 367 0.57 16.52 5.85
N SER A 368 -0.37 16.38 4.92
CA SER A 368 -0.79 17.48 4.06
C SER A 368 -1.41 18.61 4.90
N PRO A 369 -0.87 19.84 4.84
CA PRO A 369 -1.48 20.99 5.49
C PRO A 369 -2.90 21.26 4.98
N ALA A 370 -3.75 21.81 5.85
CA ALA A 370 -5.11 22.17 5.46
C ALA A 370 -5.11 23.13 4.27
N GLY A 371 -5.78 22.76 3.18
CA GLY A 371 -5.89 23.57 1.97
C GLY A 371 -4.87 23.25 0.87
N ASN A 372 -3.80 22.47 1.14
CA ASN A 372 -2.78 22.19 0.13
C ASN A 372 -3.33 21.41 -1.07
N THR A 373 -4.18 20.39 -0.86
CA THR A 373 -4.85 19.70 -1.96
C THR A 373 -5.72 20.63 -2.81
N SER A 374 -6.43 21.57 -2.19
CA SER A 374 -7.18 22.58 -2.94
C SER A 374 -6.24 23.50 -3.74
N ALA A 375 -5.09 23.87 -3.17
CA ALA A 375 -4.09 24.66 -3.87
C ALA A 375 -3.50 23.91 -5.08
N VAL A 376 -3.24 22.61 -4.96
CA VAL A 376 -2.83 21.76 -6.09
C VAL A 376 -3.87 21.83 -7.21
N HIS A 377 -5.15 21.69 -6.87
CA HIS A 377 -6.23 21.74 -7.86
C HIS A 377 -6.30 23.12 -8.54
N THR A 378 -6.25 24.20 -7.76
CA THR A 378 -6.32 25.57 -8.26
C THR A 378 -5.14 25.92 -9.17
N LEU A 379 -3.90 25.62 -8.73
CA LEU A 379 -2.70 25.89 -9.53
C LEU A 379 -2.69 25.06 -10.80
N GLY A 380 -2.92 23.75 -10.69
CA GLY A 380 -2.90 22.83 -11.82
C GLY A 380 -3.95 23.19 -12.87
N ALA A 381 -5.20 23.43 -12.46
CA ALA A 381 -6.26 23.79 -13.39
C ALA A 381 -6.02 25.18 -14.03
N GLY A 382 -5.54 26.15 -13.25
CA GLY A 382 -5.23 27.49 -13.76
C GLY A 382 -4.15 27.46 -14.84
N TRP A 383 -3.03 26.77 -14.60
CA TRP A 383 -1.97 26.61 -15.59
C TRP A 383 -2.46 25.87 -16.84
N ILE A 384 -3.20 24.77 -16.67
CA ILE A 384 -3.74 24.02 -17.82
C ILE A 384 -4.69 24.88 -18.66
N ASN A 385 -5.53 25.70 -18.04
CA ASN A 385 -6.42 26.61 -18.77
C ASN A 385 -5.64 27.68 -19.56
N ASP A 386 -4.54 28.21 -19.02
CA ASP A 386 -3.67 29.10 -19.79
C ASP A 386 -3.03 28.41 -20.98
N LEU A 387 -2.57 27.16 -20.82
CA LEU A 387 -1.99 26.39 -21.91
C LEU A 387 -2.98 26.20 -23.07
N TYR A 388 -4.27 25.97 -22.77
CA TYR A 388 -5.31 25.86 -23.80
C TYR A 388 -5.55 27.15 -24.59
N VAL A 389 -5.32 28.32 -24.00
CA VAL A 389 -5.51 29.61 -24.68
C VAL A 389 -4.21 30.23 -25.18
N GLY A 390 -3.09 29.51 -25.09
CA GLY A 390 -1.76 30.00 -25.45
C GLY A 390 -1.21 31.08 -24.51
N ALA A 391 -1.79 31.21 -23.31
CA ALA A 391 -1.31 32.08 -22.25
C ALA A 391 -0.21 31.40 -21.42
N GLY A 392 0.42 32.17 -20.53
CA GLY A 392 1.46 31.65 -19.66
C GLY A 392 1.98 32.68 -18.66
N PRO A 393 3.16 32.46 -18.06
CA PRO A 393 3.69 33.29 -16.97
C PRO A 393 3.83 34.77 -17.31
N ASN A 394 4.02 35.11 -18.60
CA ASN A 394 4.19 36.49 -19.06
C ASN A 394 2.87 37.22 -19.31
N ASP A 395 1.78 36.48 -19.55
CA ASP A 395 0.45 37.03 -19.85
C ASP A 395 -0.64 36.05 -19.36
N PRO A 396 -0.82 35.90 -18.03
CA PRO A 396 -1.70 34.89 -17.47
C PRO A 396 -3.17 35.32 -17.56
N GLN A 397 -4.05 34.39 -17.97
CA GLN A 397 -5.50 34.62 -18.01
C GLN A 397 -6.23 33.89 -16.87
N TYR A 398 -5.74 32.72 -16.49
CA TYR A 398 -6.36 31.83 -15.50
C TYR A 398 -5.38 31.39 -14.40
N GLY A 399 -4.12 31.15 -14.75
CA GLY A 399 -3.10 30.61 -13.87
C GLY A 399 -2.54 31.63 -12.90
N ILE A 400 -2.01 31.12 -11.79
CA ILE A 400 -1.30 31.91 -10.79
C ILE A 400 0.20 31.67 -10.98
N TYR A 401 0.93 32.74 -11.29
CA TYR A 401 2.37 32.74 -11.50
C TYR A 401 3.03 33.78 -10.60
N GLY A 402 4.36 33.77 -10.60
CA GLY A 402 5.14 34.81 -9.98
C GLY A 402 6.60 34.72 -10.39
N THR A 403 7.41 35.56 -9.76
CA THR A 403 8.85 35.57 -9.91
C THR A 403 9.53 34.64 -8.90
N ALA A 404 10.75 34.17 -9.19
CA ALA A 404 11.49 33.26 -8.32
C ALA A 404 11.51 33.73 -6.85
N GLY A 405 11.17 32.83 -5.92
CA GLY A 405 11.10 33.11 -4.49
C GLY A 405 9.87 33.89 -4.03
N GLN A 406 8.98 34.29 -4.93
CA GLN A 406 7.75 35.02 -4.59
C GLN A 406 6.76 34.09 -3.87
N PRO A 407 6.21 34.50 -2.71
CA PRO A 407 5.14 33.76 -2.05
C PRO A 407 3.80 33.94 -2.76
N ILE A 408 3.02 32.87 -2.84
CA ILE A 408 1.64 32.81 -3.32
C ILE A 408 0.76 32.32 -2.16
N ILE A 409 -0.28 33.07 -1.81
CA ILE A 409 -1.20 32.74 -0.70
C ILE A 409 -2.57 32.34 -1.28
N MET A 410 -3.04 31.13 -0.96
CA MET A 410 -4.29 30.54 -1.44
C MET A 410 -5.16 30.11 -0.26
N GLY A 411 -5.60 31.09 0.53
CA GLY A 411 -6.37 30.84 1.75
C GLY A 411 -5.52 30.17 2.83
N ASN A 412 -5.86 28.93 3.19
CA ASN A 412 -5.14 28.15 4.20
C ASN A 412 -3.83 27.53 3.69
N ALA A 413 -3.60 27.56 2.38
CA ALA A 413 -2.38 27.09 1.74
C ALA A 413 -1.49 28.27 1.31
N SER A 414 -0.19 28.01 1.23
CA SER A 414 0.76 28.92 0.59
C SER A 414 1.78 28.13 -0.22
N ALA A 415 2.33 28.78 -1.23
CA ALA A 415 3.39 28.25 -2.08
C ALA A 415 4.48 29.31 -2.26
N VAL A 416 5.66 28.89 -2.69
CA VAL A 416 6.74 29.80 -3.10
C VAL A 416 7.17 29.41 -4.51
N VAL A 417 7.27 30.39 -5.39
CA VAL A 417 7.67 30.19 -6.79
C VAL A 417 9.12 29.69 -6.85
N LEU A 418 9.36 28.68 -7.71
CA LEU A 418 10.68 28.13 -7.95
C LEU A 418 11.51 29.05 -8.87
N PRO A 419 12.86 29.06 -8.74
CA PRO A 419 13.66 28.43 -7.70
C PRO A 419 13.49 29.12 -6.33
N THR A 420 13.57 28.34 -5.26
CA THR A 420 13.59 28.84 -3.88
C THR A 420 14.35 27.88 -2.96
N PRO A 421 15.06 28.36 -1.92
CA PRO A 421 15.69 27.49 -0.93
C PRO A 421 14.71 26.48 -0.31
N LEU A 422 13.44 26.84 -0.16
CA LEU A 422 12.40 25.98 0.41
C LEU A 422 12.29 24.61 -0.30
N ALA A 423 12.52 24.58 -1.61
CA ALA A 423 12.44 23.34 -2.40
C ALA A 423 13.59 22.36 -2.11
N SER A 424 14.70 22.83 -1.55
CA SER A 424 15.93 22.06 -1.33
C SER A 424 16.36 21.97 0.14
N GLN A 425 15.54 22.51 1.05
CA GLN A 425 15.81 22.49 2.48
C GLN A 425 15.71 21.05 3.00
N LEU A 426 16.81 20.59 3.60
CA LEU A 426 16.92 19.29 4.26
C LEU A 426 17.44 19.51 5.67
N THR A 427 16.80 18.89 6.64
CA THR A 427 17.32 18.78 8.01
C THR A 427 18.64 17.99 8.02
N PRO A 428 19.47 18.10 9.08
CA PRO A 428 20.71 17.32 9.19
C PRO A 428 20.50 15.81 9.04
N ILE A 429 19.38 15.29 9.54
CA ILE A 429 19.00 13.87 9.42
C ILE A 429 18.65 13.53 7.98
N GLU A 430 17.90 14.38 7.28
CA GLU A 430 17.56 14.15 5.87
C GLU A 430 18.76 14.30 4.93
N LYS A 431 19.76 15.13 5.29
CA LYS A 431 21.04 15.18 4.57
C LYS A 431 21.82 13.87 4.70
N LEU A 432 21.83 13.28 5.89
CA LEU A 432 22.42 11.96 6.12
C LEU A 432 21.65 10.87 5.35
N MET A 433 20.31 10.89 5.40
CA MET A 433 19.47 9.96 4.63
C MET A 433 19.64 10.11 3.12
N LYS A 434 19.76 11.33 2.60
CA LYS A 434 20.07 11.60 1.19
C LYS A 434 21.43 11.03 0.79
N SER A 435 22.46 11.17 1.65
CA SER A 435 23.78 10.60 1.41
C SER A 435 23.76 9.07 1.40
N LEU A 436 22.95 8.45 2.26
CA LEU A 436 22.82 6.99 2.34
C LEU A 436 22.02 6.42 1.17
N THR A 437 20.95 7.09 0.75
CA THR A 437 20.03 6.62 -0.30
C THR A 437 20.52 6.89 -1.73
N ALA A 438 21.41 7.87 -1.95
CA ALA A 438 21.97 8.18 -3.26
C ALA A 438 22.67 7.00 -3.97
N LEU A 439 23.14 6.00 -3.22
CA LEU A 439 23.74 4.78 -3.76
C LEU A 439 22.72 3.70 -4.16
N PHE A 440 21.52 3.69 -3.57
CA PHE A 440 20.58 2.57 -3.65
C PHE A 440 19.28 2.89 -4.40
N LEU A 441 18.81 4.14 -4.32
CA LEU A 441 17.57 4.58 -4.95
C LEU A 441 17.56 4.33 -6.48
N PRO A 442 18.64 4.61 -7.25
CA PRO A 442 18.67 4.27 -8.67
C PRO A 442 18.48 2.77 -8.93
N GLN A 443 19.15 1.90 -8.18
CA GLN A 443 19.06 0.44 -8.39
C GLN A 443 17.69 -0.15 -8.06
N LEU A 444 16.99 0.41 -7.06
CA LEU A 444 15.64 -0.01 -6.68
C LEU A 444 14.56 0.38 -7.71
N PHE A 445 14.83 1.42 -8.51
CA PHE A 445 13.93 1.98 -9.53
C PHE A 445 14.39 1.71 -10.99
N GLY A 446 15.35 0.79 -11.19
CA GLY A 446 15.82 0.36 -12.51
C GLY A 446 16.87 1.24 -13.18
N GLY A 447 17.47 2.18 -12.45
CA GLY A 447 18.63 2.99 -12.85
C GLY A 447 19.97 2.35 -12.50
N SER A 448 20.97 2.52 -13.36
CA SER A 448 22.32 2.00 -13.14
C SER A 448 23.12 2.92 -12.20
N ALA A 449 23.69 2.36 -11.13
CA ALA A 449 24.72 3.05 -10.35
C ALA A 449 26.11 2.79 -10.97
N THR A 450 26.92 3.83 -11.10
CA THR A 450 28.34 3.75 -11.47
C THR A 450 29.08 2.89 -10.44
N THR A 451 29.65 1.79 -10.90
CA THR A 451 30.34 0.81 -10.07
C THR A 451 31.73 1.33 -9.65
N THR A 452 32.00 1.32 -8.35
CA THR A 452 33.36 1.14 -7.83
C THR A 452 33.36 -0.14 -7.01
N SER A 453 34.12 -1.13 -7.49
CA SER A 453 34.22 -2.45 -6.87
C SER A 453 35.12 -2.39 -5.64
N VAL A 454 34.68 -3.03 -4.55
CA VAL A 454 35.55 -3.37 -3.41
C VAL A 454 35.51 -4.89 -3.25
N GLY A 455 36.70 -5.50 -3.21
CA GLY A 455 36.91 -6.95 -3.34
C GLY A 455 36.41 -7.79 -2.16
N GLN A 456 35.96 -9.00 -2.47
CA GLN A 456 35.64 -10.08 -1.53
C GLN A 456 36.90 -10.62 -0.82
N PRO A 457 36.86 -10.89 0.49
CA PRO A 457 37.77 -11.84 1.13
C PRO A 457 37.29 -13.29 0.97
N ALA A 458 38.23 -14.22 0.98
CA ALA A 458 38.07 -15.64 0.67
C ALA A 458 37.21 -16.44 1.68
N SER A 459 36.52 -17.45 1.16
CA SER A 459 35.61 -18.37 1.86
C SER A 459 36.32 -19.56 2.51
N ASN A 460 35.93 -19.89 3.74
CA ASN A 460 36.11 -21.23 4.34
C ASN A 460 34.82 -22.05 4.17
N PRO A 461 34.89 -23.40 4.08
CA PRO A 461 33.72 -24.23 3.82
C PRO A 461 32.87 -24.41 5.09
N ALA A 462 31.61 -23.96 5.03
CA ALA A 462 30.55 -24.24 6.01
C ALA A 462 29.57 -25.31 5.46
N PRO A 463 28.81 -26.01 6.31
CA PRO A 463 27.95 -27.12 5.89
C PRO A 463 26.85 -26.66 4.93
N ALA A 464 26.61 -27.44 3.88
CA ALA A 464 25.58 -27.17 2.90
C ALA A 464 24.17 -27.44 3.47
N VAL A 465 23.27 -26.46 3.36
CA VAL A 465 21.84 -26.61 3.63
C VAL A 465 21.25 -27.59 2.61
N THR A 466 20.76 -28.73 3.06
CA THR A 466 20.03 -29.70 2.22
C THR A 466 18.64 -29.18 1.90
N SER A 467 18.22 -29.27 0.64
CA SER A 467 16.87 -28.92 0.19
C SER A 467 15.80 -29.68 1.00
N PRO A 468 14.62 -29.08 1.26
CA PRO A 468 13.55 -29.77 2.00
C PRO A 468 13.13 -31.07 1.30
N THR A 469 12.92 -32.12 2.09
CA THR A 469 12.27 -33.35 1.65
C THR A 469 10.89 -33.00 1.07
N ALA A 470 10.50 -33.63 -0.05
CA ALA A 470 9.20 -33.35 -0.66
C ALA A 470 8.06 -33.72 0.31
N ASN A 471 7.27 -32.72 0.74
CA ASN A 471 6.13 -32.87 1.67
C ASN A 471 4.78 -33.08 0.96
N GLY A 472 4.79 -33.39 -0.34
CA GLY A 472 3.59 -33.61 -1.15
C GLY A 472 2.88 -32.34 -1.64
N VAL A 473 3.04 -31.21 -0.94
CA VAL A 473 2.36 -29.95 -1.28
C VAL A 473 2.78 -29.45 -2.67
N THR A 474 1.81 -29.23 -3.55
CA THR A 474 2.04 -28.78 -4.94
C THR A 474 1.62 -27.33 -5.19
N GLY A 475 0.92 -26.71 -4.24
CA GLY A 475 0.54 -25.31 -4.31
C GLY A 475 -0.17 -24.83 -3.05
N VAL A 476 -0.59 -23.57 -3.04
CA VAL A 476 -1.34 -22.96 -1.94
C VAL A 476 -2.57 -22.25 -2.50
N LYS A 477 -3.76 -22.72 -2.11
CA LYS A 477 -5.04 -22.05 -2.40
C LYS A 477 -5.30 -20.98 -1.34
N THR A 478 -5.68 -19.77 -1.76
CA THR A 478 -5.98 -18.67 -0.85
C THR A 478 -7.47 -18.36 -0.78
N GLY A 479 -7.97 -17.98 0.40
CA GLY A 479 -9.33 -17.48 0.58
C GLY A 479 -9.38 -16.27 1.51
N ASN A 480 -10.25 -15.31 1.21
CA ASN A 480 -10.46 -14.12 2.04
C ASN A 480 -11.82 -14.19 2.73
N THR A 481 -11.86 -13.82 4.01
CA THR A 481 -13.07 -13.93 4.85
C THR A 481 -13.00 -12.98 6.04
N THR A 482 -13.96 -13.11 6.94
CA THR A 482 -13.94 -12.52 8.28
C THR A 482 -13.81 -13.64 9.32
N LEU A 483 -13.03 -13.42 10.38
CA LEU A 483 -12.96 -14.27 11.56
C LEU A 483 -13.57 -13.52 12.75
N THR A 484 -14.60 -14.11 13.35
CA THR A 484 -15.26 -13.53 14.53
C THR A 484 -14.49 -13.92 15.79
N ILE A 485 -13.92 -12.93 16.47
CA ILE A 485 -13.15 -13.09 17.71
C ILE A 485 -13.97 -12.51 18.86
N GLN A 486 -14.13 -13.27 19.95
CA GLN A 486 -14.74 -12.75 21.18
C GLN A 486 -13.72 -11.93 21.95
N VAL A 487 -14.10 -10.75 22.41
CA VAL A 487 -13.22 -9.80 23.10
C VAL A 487 -13.96 -9.30 24.35
N GLY A 488 -13.85 -10.06 25.43
CA GLY A 488 -14.67 -9.86 26.63
C GLY A 488 -16.16 -10.01 26.31
N SER A 489 -16.95 -8.95 26.52
CA SER A 489 -18.39 -8.96 26.21
C SER A 489 -18.74 -8.50 24.79
N ARG A 490 -17.73 -8.30 23.93
CA ARG A 490 -17.89 -7.80 22.55
C ARG A 490 -17.35 -8.81 21.55
N THR A 491 -17.71 -8.62 20.28
CA THR A 491 -17.10 -9.34 19.16
C THR A 491 -16.29 -8.38 18.29
N TYR A 492 -15.21 -8.90 17.72
CA TYR A 492 -14.46 -8.27 16.64
C TYR A 492 -14.49 -9.16 15.41
N ASN A 493 -14.88 -8.56 14.29
CA ASN A 493 -14.92 -9.21 12.98
C ASN A 493 -13.61 -8.90 12.25
N ALA A 494 -12.60 -9.76 12.41
CA ALA A 494 -11.27 -9.56 11.85
C ALA A 494 -11.22 -9.91 10.36
N PRO A 495 -10.80 -8.99 9.47
CA PRO A 495 -10.44 -9.37 8.10
C PRO A 495 -9.37 -10.45 8.14
N THR A 496 -9.56 -11.54 7.39
CA THR A 496 -8.73 -12.74 7.51
C THR A 496 -8.42 -13.33 6.14
N ASP A 497 -7.16 -13.72 5.93
CA ASP A 497 -6.72 -14.52 4.79
C ASP A 497 -6.36 -15.94 5.26
N TRP A 498 -6.87 -16.91 4.54
CA TRP A 498 -6.55 -18.33 4.72
C TRP A 498 -5.67 -18.81 3.57
N TYR A 499 -4.68 -19.63 3.91
CA TYR A 499 -3.74 -20.25 2.98
C TYR A 499 -3.80 -21.76 3.19
N PHE A 500 -4.34 -22.47 2.21
CA PHE A 500 -4.57 -23.91 2.25
C PHE A 500 -3.52 -24.64 1.40
N PRO A 501 -2.68 -25.50 1.97
CA PRO A 501 -1.71 -26.28 1.21
C PRO A 501 -2.45 -27.33 0.39
N THR A 502 -2.24 -27.33 -0.92
CA THR A 502 -2.94 -28.24 -1.85
C THR A 502 -1.99 -29.30 -2.37
N GLN A 503 -2.42 -30.55 -2.24
CA GLN A 503 -1.81 -31.73 -2.85
C GLN A 503 -2.10 -31.75 -4.36
N ALA A 504 -1.46 -32.66 -5.11
CA ALA A 504 -1.58 -32.72 -6.58
C ALA A 504 -3.03 -32.94 -7.08
N ASP A 505 -3.86 -33.58 -6.27
CA ASP A 505 -5.29 -33.82 -6.53
C ASP A 505 -6.20 -32.66 -6.09
N GLY A 506 -5.63 -31.58 -5.56
CA GLY A 506 -6.34 -30.42 -5.02
C GLY A 506 -6.88 -30.59 -3.60
N SER A 507 -6.65 -31.74 -2.95
CA SER A 507 -7.00 -31.96 -1.55
C SER A 507 -6.07 -31.18 -0.60
N VAL A 508 -6.55 -30.96 0.62
CA VAL A 508 -5.78 -30.30 1.70
C VAL A 508 -5.63 -31.31 2.83
N GLN A 509 -4.41 -31.77 3.09
CA GLN A 509 -4.07 -32.75 4.13
C GLN A 509 -3.09 -32.15 5.13
N ALA A 510 -3.50 -31.06 5.77
CA ALA A 510 -2.58 -30.25 6.56
C ALA A 510 -2.23 -30.89 7.91
N ASN A 511 -0.96 -30.77 8.31
CA ASN A 511 -0.41 -31.21 9.60
C ASN A 511 -1.01 -30.44 10.79
N GLY A 512 -1.37 -29.18 10.58
CA GLY A 512 -1.89 -28.31 11.64
C GLY A 512 -2.32 -26.94 11.15
N ILE A 513 -2.63 -26.06 12.10
CA ILE A 513 -2.93 -24.64 11.84
C ILE A 513 -1.78 -23.74 12.31
N ILE A 514 -1.39 -22.77 11.50
CA ILE A 514 -0.50 -21.68 11.92
C ILE A 514 -1.31 -20.40 11.99
N TYR A 515 -1.44 -19.82 13.19
CA TYR A 515 -1.98 -18.48 13.36
C TYR A 515 -0.86 -17.47 13.14
N LEU A 516 -1.03 -16.52 12.20
CA LEU A 516 -0.02 -15.52 11.86
C LEU A 516 -0.54 -14.11 12.15
N GLN A 517 -0.03 -13.51 13.23
CA GLN A 517 -0.39 -12.16 13.63
C GLN A 517 0.60 -11.11 13.11
N HIS A 518 0.07 -10.07 12.46
CA HIS A 518 0.87 -8.92 12.05
C HIS A 518 1.32 -8.05 13.25
N GLY A 519 2.37 -7.25 13.02
CA GLY A 519 2.89 -6.26 13.97
C GLY A 519 2.06 -4.98 14.11
N PHE A 520 2.50 -4.07 14.98
CA PHE A 520 1.86 -2.77 15.18
C PHE A 520 1.89 -1.94 13.87
N LEU A 521 0.78 -1.33 13.49
CA LEU A 521 0.53 -0.62 12.21
C LEU A 521 0.55 -1.48 10.94
N ALA A 522 0.77 -2.79 11.05
CA ALA A 522 0.72 -3.70 9.92
C ALA A 522 -0.70 -4.26 9.69
N ASN A 523 -0.86 -5.10 8.66
CA ASN A 523 -2.09 -5.83 8.39
C ASN A 523 -1.78 -7.17 7.69
N LYS A 524 -2.78 -8.05 7.54
CA LYS A 524 -2.62 -9.40 6.96
C LYS A 524 -1.96 -9.45 5.57
N SER A 525 -2.16 -8.45 4.71
CA SER A 525 -1.62 -8.48 3.33
C SER A 525 -0.10 -8.39 3.29
N PHE A 526 0.51 -7.81 4.32
CA PHE A 526 1.97 -7.68 4.41
C PHE A 526 2.67 -9.01 4.70
N TYR A 527 1.94 -10.08 4.99
CA TYR A 527 2.54 -11.38 5.33
C TYR A 527 2.19 -12.46 4.32
N THR A 528 1.65 -12.09 3.15
CA THR A 528 1.23 -13.06 2.13
C THR A 528 2.34 -13.99 1.66
N VAL A 529 3.58 -13.49 1.49
CA VAL A 529 4.70 -14.34 1.07
C VAL A 529 5.15 -15.26 2.20
N LEU A 530 5.30 -14.75 3.43
CA LEU A 530 5.59 -15.58 4.59
C LEU A 530 4.51 -16.65 4.79
N ALA A 531 3.23 -16.27 4.75
CA ALA A 531 2.10 -17.18 4.95
C ALA A 531 2.04 -18.28 3.87
N LYS A 532 2.24 -17.94 2.60
CA LYS A 532 2.35 -18.94 1.52
C LYS A 532 3.55 -19.84 1.72
N SER A 533 4.69 -19.27 2.12
CA SER A 533 5.92 -20.02 2.37
C SER A 533 5.74 -21.01 3.51
N LEU A 534 5.14 -20.60 4.62
CA LEU A 534 4.82 -21.47 5.75
C LEU A 534 3.84 -22.57 5.32
N ALA A 535 2.70 -22.21 4.70
CA ALA A 535 1.74 -23.20 4.22
C ALA A 535 2.39 -24.25 3.31
N GLN A 536 3.22 -23.80 2.38
CA GLN A 536 3.91 -24.66 1.42
C GLN A 536 4.98 -25.55 2.08
N GLN A 537 5.78 -25.02 3.00
CA GLN A 537 6.94 -25.72 3.56
C GLN A 537 6.59 -26.60 4.76
N THR A 538 5.48 -26.32 5.45
CA THR A 538 5.06 -27.07 6.64
C THR A 538 3.85 -27.98 6.42
N ASP A 539 3.25 -27.92 5.22
CA ASP A 539 1.94 -28.52 4.93
C ASP A 539 0.91 -28.14 6.00
N SER A 540 0.86 -26.85 6.37
CA SER A 540 -0.06 -26.33 7.39
C SER A 540 -1.07 -25.36 6.78
N ILE A 541 -2.27 -25.31 7.34
CA ILE A 541 -3.20 -24.22 7.04
C ILE A 541 -2.73 -22.97 7.77
N VAL A 542 -2.42 -21.90 7.05
CA VAL A 542 -2.06 -20.61 7.68
C VAL A 542 -3.26 -19.68 7.69
N VAL A 543 -3.54 -19.09 8.85
CA VAL A 543 -4.59 -18.07 9.04
C VAL A 543 -3.96 -16.75 9.46
N ALA A 544 -4.07 -15.73 8.62
CA ALA A 544 -3.52 -14.39 8.87
C ALA A 544 -4.65 -13.37 9.07
N THR A 545 -4.69 -12.73 10.23
CA THR A 545 -5.78 -11.85 10.67
C THR A 545 -5.31 -10.40 10.77
N THR A 546 -6.19 -9.45 10.43
CA THR A 546 -5.95 -8.02 10.68
C THR A 546 -6.62 -7.59 11.98
N LEU A 547 -5.81 -7.26 12.99
CA LEU A 547 -6.24 -6.73 14.28
C LEU A 547 -5.90 -5.23 14.41
N PRO A 548 -6.77 -4.42 15.04
CA PRO A 548 -6.50 -3.01 15.27
C PRO A 548 -5.23 -2.76 16.10
N SER A 549 -4.38 -1.85 15.64
CA SER A 549 -3.25 -1.35 16.46
C SER A 549 -3.70 -0.28 17.46
N PHE A 550 -4.75 0.48 17.11
CA PHE A 550 -5.31 1.54 17.95
C PHE A 550 -6.72 1.22 18.41
N PRO A 551 -7.11 1.68 19.61
CA PRO A 551 -8.46 1.47 20.11
C PRO A 551 -9.48 2.21 19.24
N SER A 552 -10.56 1.53 18.87
CA SER A 552 -11.67 2.13 18.14
C SER A 552 -12.77 2.58 19.11
N LEU A 553 -13.62 3.52 18.68
CA LEU A 553 -14.79 3.93 19.48
C LEU A 553 -15.78 2.79 19.71
N THR A 554 -15.87 1.85 18.76
CA THR A 554 -16.81 0.72 18.79
C THR A 554 -16.25 -0.49 19.53
N CYS A 555 -14.93 -0.63 19.63
CA CYS A 555 -14.28 -1.59 20.50
C CYS A 555 -12.90 -1.09 20.96
N PRO A 556 -12.84 -0.43 22.14
CA PRO A 556 -11.59 0.07 22.70
C PRO A 556 -10.62 -1.04 23.14
N THR A 557 -11.14 -2.22 23.47
CA THR A 557 -10.36 -3.38 23.91
C THR A 557 -9.93 -4.29 22.76
N CYS A 558 -10.35 -4.02 21.51
CA CYS A 558 -10.05 -4.87 20.38
C CYS A 558 -8.67 -4.60 19.76
N THR A 559 -7.69 -4.13 20.52
CA THR A 559 -6.34 -3.89 19.99
C THR A 559 -5.44 -5.09 20.20
N LEU A 560 -4.49 -5.32 19.30
CA LEU A 560 -3.55 -6.45 19.39
C LEU A 560 -2.71 -6.48 20.69
N ASN A 561 -2.52 -5.33 21.34
CA ASN A 561 -1.80 -5.22 22.61
C ASN A 561 -2.70 -5.34 23.85
N ASN A 562 -4.01 -5.52 23.66
CA ASN A 562 -4.95 -5.61 24.77
C ASN A 562 -5.12 -7.06 25.25
N PRO A 563 -5.03 -7.33 26.56
CA PRO A 563 -5.24 -8.67 27.11
C PRO A 563 -6.57 -9.32 26.72
N ALA A 564 -7.66 -8.54 26.59
CA ALA A 564 -8.95 -9.10 26.20
C ALA A 564 -8.97 -9.61 24.74
N MET A 565 -8.17 -8.99 23.86
CA MET A 565 -8.00 -9.47 22.49
C MET A 565 -7.08 -10.69 22.45
N GLN A 566 -6.01 -10.71 23.25
CA GLN A 566 -5.09 -11.85 23.37
C GLN A 566 -5.82 -13.11 23.86
N GLN A 567 -6.63 -12.99 24.91
CA GLN A 567 -7.54 -14.05 25.35
C GLN A 567 -8.52 -14.45 24.25
N GLY A 568 -9.09 -13.47 23.53
CA GLY A 568 -10.00 -13.74 22.42
C GLY A 568 -9.37 -14.59 21.31
N VAL A 569 -8.08 -14.37 21.02
CA VAL A 569 -7.31 -15.20 20.09
C VAL A 569 -7.08 -16.60 20.67
N ALA A 570 -6.77 -16.71 21.95
CA ALA A 570 -6.64 -18.00 22.64
C ALA A 570 -7.94 -18.83 22.55
N ASP A 571 -9.09 -18.18 22.76
CA ASP A 571 -10.42 -18.80 22.73
C ASP A 571 -10.79 -19.40 21.37
N LEU A 572 -10.15 -18.93 20.27
CA LEU A 572 -10.35 -19.51 18.93
C LEU A 572 -9.90 -20.99 18.86
N PHE A 573 -8.97 -21.38 19.72
CA PHE A 573 -8.35 -22.71 19.74
C PHE A 573 -8.93 -23.62 20.82
N LEU A 574 -9.87 -23.13 21.64
CA LEU A 574 -10.58 -23.91 22.64
C LEU A 574 -11.88 -24.50 22.07
N GLY A 575 -12.36 -25.57 22.70
CA GLY A 575 -13.66 -26.16 22.42
C GLY A 575 -13.80 -26.67 20.98
N ASP A 576 -14.95 -26.39 20.35
CA ASP A 576 -15.28 -26.87 19.00
C ASP A 576 -14.67 -26.02 17.86
N ARG A 577 -13.97 -24.93 18.22
CA ARG A 577 -13.32 -24.00 17.28
C ARG A 577 -14.27 -23.49 16.20
N ALA A 578 -15.56 -23.33 16.53
CA ALA A 578 -16.60 -22.98 15.56
C ALA A 578 -16.28 -21.71 14.75
N ALA A 579 -15.69 -20.69 15.37
CA ALA A 579 -15.31 -19.45 14.68
C ALA A 579 -14.28 -19.69 13.56
N LEU A 580 -13.24 -20.50 13.83
CA LEU A 580 -12.25 -20.88 12.83
C LEU A 580 -12.88 -21.73 11.72
N THR A 581 -13.67 -22.73 12.09
CA THR A 581 -14.34 -23.64 11.14
C THR A 581 -15.27 -22.89 10.19
N ILE A 582 -16.10 -21.97 10.71
CA ILE A 582 -16.98 -21.12 9.90
C ILE A 582 -16.16 -20.22 8.97
N SER A 583 -15.11 -19.57 9.50
CA SER A 583 -14.26 -18.67 8.73
C SER A 583 -13.55 -19.39 7.59
N ALA A 584 -12.96 -20.56 7.86
CA ALA A 584 -12.28 -21.40 6.87
C ALA A 584 -13.25 -21.90 5.78
N SER A 585 -14.45 -22.35 6.17
CA SER A 585 -15.50 -22.78 5.24
C SER A 585 -15.90 -21.64 4.30
N ASN A 586 -16.11 -20.44 4.83
CA ASN A 586 -16.38 -19.23 4.03
C ASN A 586 -15.21 -18.84 3.12
N ALA A 587 -13.98 -19.17 3.51
CA ALA A 587 -12.78 -19.00 2.68
C ALA A 587 -12.62 -20.12 1.62
N GLY A 588 -13.54 -21.09 1.57
CA GLY A 588 -13.58 -22.16 0.57
C GLY A 588 -12.83 -23.44 0.96
N TYR A 589 -12.62 -23.67 2.26
CA TYR A 589 -12.17 -24.95 2.83
C TYR A 589 -13.32 -25.93 2.99
N GLN A 590 -13.06 -27.21 2.74
CA GLN A 590 -14.00 -28.30 3.00
C GLN A 590 -13.28 -29.37 3.81
N GLY A 591 -13.80 -29.70 4.99
CA GLY A 591 -13.19 -30.66 5.90
C GLY A 591 -13.22 -30.19 7.35
N ALA A 592 -12.68 -31.02 8.24
CA ALA A 592 -12.40 -30.65 9.62
C ALA A 592 -11.02 -29.99 9.71
N LEU A 593 -10.92 -28.89 10.45
CA LEU A 593 -9.63 -28.26 10.69
C LEU A 593 -8.75 -29.14 11.59
N PRO A 594 -7.43 -29.22 11.36
CA PRO A 594 -6.50 -29.91 12.25
C PRO A 594 -6.55 -29.37 13.68
N GLU A 595 -6.41 -30.24 14.68
CA GLU A 595 -6.43 -29.86 16.10
C GLU A 595 -5.14 -29.14 16.51
N ASP A 596 -3.99 -29.68 16.12
CA ASP A 596 -2.68 -29.13 16.44
C ASP A 596 -2.42 -27.79 15.76
N PHE A 597 -1.81 -26.87 16.51
CA PHE A 597 -1.55 -25.53 16.04
C PHE A 597 -0.28 -24.90 16.60
N THR A 598 0.23 -23.90 15.86
CA THR A 598 1.35 -23.05 16.25
C THR A 598 0.90 -21.59 16.19
N LEU A 599 1.29 -20.81 17.20
CA LEU A 599 1.06 -19.36 17.20
C LEU A 599 2.31 -18.64 16.70
N THR A 600 2.13 -17.71 15.77
CA THR A 600 3.22 -16.93 15.23
C THR A 600 2.85 -15.46 15.14
N GLY A 601 3.85 -14.60 15.20
CA GLY A 601 3.58 -13.19 15.00
C GLY A 601 4.82 -12.34 14.92
N HIS A 602 4.66 -11.22 14.21
CA HIS A 602 5.72 -10.24 14.01
C HIS A 602 5.58 -9.07 14.98
N SER A 603 6.68 -8.57 15.54
CA SER A 603 6.68 -7.39 16.41
C SER A 603 5.68 -7.55 17.56
N ALA A 604 4.78 -6.59 17.76
CA ALA A 604 3.70 -6.65 18.73
C ALA A 604 2.75 -7.86 18.53
N GLY A 605 2.65 -8.39 17.32
CA GLY A 605 1.96 -9.65 17.03
C GLY A 605 2.66 -10.87 17.62
N GLY A 606 3.99 -10.85 17.75
CA GLY A 606 4.77 -11.88 18.45
C GLY A 606 4.49 -11.89 19.96
N GLY A 607 4.37 -10.70 20.56
CA GLY A 607 3.91 -10.56 21.94
C GLY A 607 2.48 -11.08 22.14
N LEU A 608 1.58 -10.79 21.20
CA LEU A 608 0.23 -11.37 21.19
C LEU A 608 0.25 -12.90 21.08
N ALA A 609 1.11 -13.47 20.23
CA ALA A 609 1.20 -14.92 20.06
C ALA A 609 1.61 -15.63 21.36
N VAL A 610 2.58 -15.07 22.10
CA VAL A 610 2.98 -15.59 23.42
C VAL A 610 1.84 -15.44 24.44
N ALA A 611 1.20 -14.27 24.48
CA ALA A 611 0.09 -14.01 25.39
C ALA A 611 -1.09 -14.96 25.16
N ALA A 612 -1.54 -15.08 23.91
CA ALA A 612 -2.62 -15.98 23.53
C ALA A 612 -2.28 -17.46 23.79
N GLY A 613 -1.02 -17.86 23.63
CA GLY A 613 -0.58 -19.21 23.99
C GLY A 613 -0.69 -19.49 25.48
N ALA A 614 -0.21 -18.56 26.32
CA ALA A 614 -0.31 -18.68 27.77
C ALA A 614 -1.78 -18.67 28.25
N ASP A 615 -2.61 -17.81 27.66
CA ASP A 615 -4.04 -17.74 27.93
C ASP A 615 -4.76 -19.04 27.53
N TYR A 616 -4.38 -19.65 26.40
CA TYR A 616 -4.91 -20.94 25.94
C TYR A 616 -4.58 -22.06 26.92
N VAL A 617 -3.30 -22.21 27.29
CA VAL A 617 -2.85 -23.24 28.25
C VAL A 617 -3.54 -23.05 29.61
N SER A 618 -3.69 -21.81 30.06
CA SER A 618 -4.37 -21.49 31.32
C SER A 618 -5.87 -21.81 31.29
N ALA A 619 -6.49 -21.75 30.11
CA ALA A 619 -7.92 -21.99 29.92
C ALA A 619 -8.25 -23.46 29.60
N LEU A 620 -7.25 -24.34 29.42
CA LEU A 620 -7.48 -25.76 29.22
C LEU A 620 -8.21 -26.37 30.40
N ALA A 621 -9.27 -27.15 30.10
CA ALA A 621 -9.97 -27.90 31.11
C ALA A 621 -9.03 -28.96 31.74
N PRO A 622 -9.18 -29.27 33.03
CA PRO A 622 -8.37 -30.33 33.66
C PRO A 622 -8.48 -31.65 32.88
N GLY A 623 -7.33 -32.15 32.41
CA GLY A 623 -7.24 -33.39 31.62
C GLY A 623 -7.51 -33.24 30.12
N ALA A 624 -7.74 -32.03 29.61
CA ALA A 624 -7.77 -31.77 28.18
C ALA A 624 -6.35 -31.90 27.59
N GLU A 625 -6.27 -32.42 26.36
CA GLU A 625 -5.02 -32.48 25.60
C GLU A 625 -4.59 -31.09 25.15
N ASN A 626 -3.29 -30.82 25.21
CA ASN A 626 -2.71 -29.57 24.75
C ASN A 626 -2.33 -29.70 23.27
N HIS A 627 -2.98 -28.93 22.40
CA HIS A 627 -2.72 -28.91 20.96
C HIS A 627 -1.83 -27.73 20.52
N LEU A 628 -1.39 -26.87 21.45
CA LEU A 628 -0.40 -25.83 21.17
C LEU A 628 0.99 -26.45 21.11
N LEU A 629 1.54 -26.58 19.90
CA LEU A 629 2.84 -27.20 19.67
C LEU A 629 4.03 -26.25 19.93
N GLY A 630 3.81 -24.94 19.80
CA GLY A 630 4.86 -23.94 19.99
C GLY A 630 4.47 -22.53 19.60
N VAL A 631 5.37 -21.59 19.87
CA VAL A 631 5.26 -20.18 19.48
C VAL A 631 6.52 -19.75 18.73
N VAL A 632 6.36 -19.14 17.55
CA VAL A 632 7.47 -18.55 16.78
C VAL A 632 7.25 -17.05 16.58
N MET A 633 8.12 -16.24 17.18
CA MET A 633 8.11 -14.79 17.04
C MET A 633 9.05 -14.33 15.94
N PHE A 634 8.62 -13.35 15.16
CA PHE A 634 9.45 -12.62 14.21
C PHE A 634 9.76 -11.23 14.77
N ASP A 635 10.98 -11.05 15.25
CA ASP A 635 11.45 -9.84 15.93
C ASP A 635 10.42 -9.28 16.94
N GLY A 636 9.96 -10.18 17.84
CA GLY A 636 8.81 -9.97 18.71
C GLY A 636 8.96 -8.82 19.71
N VAL A 637 7.83 -8.17 20.02
CA VAL A 637 7.73 -7.08 20.98
C VAL A 637 6.56 -7.36 21.92
N ALA A 638 6.85 -7.60 23.19
CA ALA A 638 5.83 -7.71 24.23
C ALA A 638 5.40 -6.31 24.72
N SER A 639 4.12 -6.15 25.05
CA SER A 639 3.60 -4.87 25.56
C SER A 639 4.04 -4.55 26.98
N ASN A 640 4.41 -5.56 27.78
CA ASN A 640 4.93 -5.44 29.13
C ASN A 640 5.81 -6.65 29.48
N ASN A 641 7.04 -6.39 29.95
CA ASN A 641 8.03 -7.44 30.25
C ASN A 641 7.69 -8.27 31.50
N ASP A 642 7.03 -7.68 32.51
CA ASP A 642 6.64 -8.41 33.73
C ASP A 642 5.52 -9.41 33.42
N THR A 643 4.57 -9.02 32.56
CA THR A 643 3.53 -9.95 32.08
C THR A 643 4.11 -11.00 31.15
N PHE A 644 5.12 -10.66 30.36
CA PHE A 644 5.77 -11.59 29.44
C PHE A 644 6.47 -12.74 30.18
N ALA A 645 7.20 -12.45 31.25
CA ALA A 645 7.83 -13.50 32.08
C ALA A 645 6.80 -14.48 32.67
N ASN A 646 5.67 -13.98 33.18
CA ASN A 646 4.59 -14.85 33.67
C ASN A 646 3.99 -15.72 32.55
N GLN A 647 3.85 -15.18 31.34
CA GLN A 647 3.37 -15.93 30.18
C GLN A 647 4.34 -17.04 29.78
N LEU A 648 5.65 -16.78 29.81
CA LEU A 648 6.68 -17.78 29.53
C LEU A 648 6.70 -18.91 30.57
N ALA A 649 6.44 -18.60 31.84
CA ALA A 649 6.30 -19.59 32.90
C ALA A 649 5.08 -20.51 32.69
N THR A 650 3.96 -19.96 32.20
CA THR A 650 2.79 -20.77 31.81
C THR A 650 3.10 -21.66 30.61
N LEU A 651 3.97 -21.21 29.71
CA LEU A 651 4.42 -21.96 28.53
C LEU A 651 5.63 -22.86 28.82
N ASP A 652 5.86 -23.26 30.07
CA ASP A 652 6.94 -24.21 30.38
C ASP A 652 6.72 -25.55 29.66
N GLY A 653 7.80 -26.12 29.13
CA GLY A 653 7.74 -27.30 28.26
C GLY A 653 7.20 -27.06 26.84
N ILE A 654 6.66 -25.87 26.53
CA ILE A 654 6.24 -25.50 25.16
C ILE A 654 7.37 -24.65 24.53
N PRO A 655 7.83 -24.98 23.31
CA PRO A 655 8.83 -24.17 22.60
C PRO A 655 8.34 -22.74 22.34
N VAL A 656 9.15 -21.75 22.74
CA VAL A 656 8.95 -20.33 22.40
C VAL A 656 10.24 -19.82 21.76
N TYR A 657 10.23 -19.67 20.44
CA TYR A 657 11.42 -19.28 19.66
C TYR A 657 11.25 -17.90 19.04
N THR A 658 12.38 -17.21 18.85
CA THR A 658 12.43 -15.91 18.18
C THR A 658 13.44 -15.91 17.03
N ILE A 659 13.03 -15.36 15.89
CA ILE A 659 13.95 -14.93 14.84
C ILE A 659 14.11 -13.43 15.01
N ALA A 660 15.22 -13.02 15.64
CA ALA A 660 15.45 -11.64 16.05
C ALA A 660 16.24 -10.86 15.00
N ALA A 661 16.02 -9.55 14.96
CA ALA A 661 16.96 -8.61 14.37
C ALA A 661 17.80 -7.97 15.48
N PRO A 662 18.99 -7.43 15.17
CA PRO A 662 19.79 -6.68 16.13
C PRO A 662 18.98 -5.57 16.81
N PRO A 663 19.30 -5.19 18.06
CA PRO A 663 18.57 -4.16 18.80
C PRO A 663 18.37 -2.85 18.01
N GLN A 664 17.11 -2.43 17.87
CA GLN A 664 16.69 -1.23 17.17
C GLN A 664 15.41 -0.64 17.77
N ALA A 665 15.11 0.64 17.52
CA ALA A 665 13.97 1.31 18.15
C ALA A 665 12.63 0.58 17.89
N TRP A 666 12.45 0.00 16.70
CA TRP A 666 11.23 -0.70 16.29
C TRP A 666 11.00 -2.05 16.98
N ASN A 667 12.05 -2.69 17.49
CA ASN A 667 11.94 -3.91 18.29
C ASN A 667 12.14 -3.66 19.79
N ALA A 668 11.85 -2.43 20.23
CA ALA A 668 12.07 -1.98 21.60
C ALA A 668 13.51 -2.26 22.10
N PHE A 669 14.50 -2.11 21.21
CA PHE A 669 15.91 -2.42 21.47
C PHE A 669 16.15 -3.87 21.92
N GLY A 670 15.37 -4.81 21.39
CA GLY A 670 15.52 -6.25 21.68
C GLY A 670 15.13 -6.65 23.11
N GLN A 671 14.34 -5.83 23.81
CA GLN A 671 13.96 -6.11 25.21
C GLN A 671 13.25 -7.46 25.37
N THR A 672 12.31 -7.79 24.48
CA THR A 672 11.57 -9.06 24.54
C THR A 672 12.48 -10.26 24.29
N THR A 673 13.41 -10.16 23.33
CA THR A 673 14.44 -11.17 23.09
C THR A 673 15.34 -11.34 24.33
N THR A 674 15.74 -10.24 24.96
CA THR A 674 16.55 -10.26 26.19
C THR A 674 15.81 -10.93 27.35
N ALA A 675 14.51 -10.63 27.50
CA ALA A 675 13.66 -11.26 28.51
C ALA A 675 13.50 -12.77 28.28
N LEU A 676 13.31 -13.19 27.03
CA LEU A 676 13.23 -14.62 26.67
C LEU A 676 14.54 -15.36 26.98
N ILE A 677 15.69 -14.77 26.64
CA ILE A 677 17.02 -15.32 26.97
C ILE A 677 17.19 -15.46 28.48
N ALA A 678 16.77 -14.45 29.25
CA ALA A 678 16.90 -14.45 30.71
C ALA A 678 15.99 -15.49 31.38
N ASP A 679 14.79 -15.72 30.84
CA ASP A 679 13.82 -16.69 31.36
C ASP A 679 14.24 -18.15 31.08
N ARG A 680 14.91 -18.40 29.95
CA ARG A 680 15.26 -19.76 29.49
C ARG A 680 16.79 -19.99 29.45
N PRO A 681 17.51 -19.89 30.59
CA PRO A 681 18.97 -19.99 30.60
C PRO A 681 19.43 -21.38 30.13
N GLY A 682 20.35 -21.40 29.17
CA GLY A 682 20.92 -22.63 28.62
C GLY A 682 20.01 -23.41 27.67
N GLN A 683 18.78 -22.93 27.42
CA GLN A 683 17.90 -23.49 26.40
C GLN A 683 18.07 -22.75 25.07
N PHE A 684 17.75 -23.42 23.97
CA PHE A 684 17.63 -22.76 22.68
C PHE A 684 16.39 -21.86 22.66
N VAL A 685 16.58 -20.58 22.35
CA VAL A 685 15.49 -19.59 22.28
C VAL A 685 15.33 -18.98 20.89
N GLY A 686 16.15 -19.40 19.92
CA GLY A 686 16.12 -18.92 18.54
C GLY A 686 17.45 -18.35 18.06
N ALA A 687 17.38 -17.50 17.04
CA ALA A 687 18.56 -16.94 16.37
C ALA A 687 18.37 -15.47 16.01
N GLU A 688 19.44 -14.69 16.06
CA GLU A 688 19.48 -13.31 15.57
C GLU A 688 20.10 -13.28 14.17
N LEU A 689 19.41 -12.69 13.20
CA LEU A 689 19.94 -12.54 11.84
C LEU A 689 21.08 -11.50 11.83
N VAL A 690 22.21 -11.87 11.24
CA VAL A 690 23.34 -10.96 11.05
C VAL A 690 22.91 -9.86 10.09
N ASN A 691 23.02 -8.61 10.52
CA ASN A 691 22.45 -7.46 9.82
C ASN A 691 20.95 -7.56 9.58
N GLY A 692 20.24 -8.27 10.47
CA GLY A 692 18.80 -8.40 10.49
C GLY A 692 18.06 -7.06 10.53
N SER A 693 16.83 -7.09 10.07
CA SER A 693 15.89 -5.99 10.11
C SER A 693 14.59 -6.40 10.77
N HIS A 694 13.91 -5.45 11.41
CA HIS A 694 12.61 -5.69 12.04
C HIS A 694 11.62 -6.27 11.05
N ILE A 695 11.77 -5.98 9.77
CA ILE A 695 10.79 -6.29 8.73
C ILE A 695 11.17 -7.51 7.90
N ASP A 696 12.21 -8.26 8.30
CA ASP A 696 12.69 -9.44 7.56
C ASP A 696 11.58 -10.47 7.30
N SER A 697 10.60 -10.60 8.21
CA SER A 697 9.45 -11.50 8.07
C SER A 697 8.31 -11.01 7.19
N VAL A 698 8.41 -9.77 6.72
CA VAL A 698 7.34 -9.09 5.98
C VAL A 698 7.71 -8.97 4.50
N ILE A 699 9.02 -8.96 4.22
CA ILE A 699 9.57 -8.74 2.89
C ILE A 699 9.20 -9.84 1.89
N GLY A 700 8.80 -9.40 0.70
CA GLY A 700 8.35 -10.20 -0.43
C GLY A 700 6.84 -10.20 -0.61
N SER A 701 6.07 -9.86 0.43
CA SER A 701 4.61 -9.98 0.44
C SER A 701 3.89 -8.83 -0.25
N ASP A 702 4.43 -7.62 -0.07
CA ASP A 702 3.86 -6.39 -0.58
C ASP A 702 5.00 -5.43 -0.91
N PRO A 703 5.33 -5.25 -2.19
CA PRO A 703 6.45 -4.40 -2.59
C PRO A 703 6.31 -2.92 -2.16
N PHE A 704 5.09 -2.50 -1.78
CA PHE A 704 4.83 -1.20 -1.16
C PHE A 704 5.26 -1.19 0.30
N PHE A 705 4.87 -2.15 1.13
CA PHE A 705 5.39 -2.25 2.49
C PHE A 705 6.91 -2.51 2.51
N ASP A 706 7.43 -3.42 1.67
CA ASP A 706 8.86 -3.75 1.64
C ASP A 706 9.73 -2.52 1.40
N PHE A 707 9.28 -1.63 0.51
CA PHE A 707 9.95 -0.38 0.21
C PHE A 707 9.89 0.60 1.39
N PHE A 708 8.72 0.77 2.00
CA PHE A 708 8.49 1.75 3.08
C PHE A 708 9.11 1.30 4.41
N ALA A 709 8.98 0.03 4.72
CA ALA A 709 9.48 -0.54 5.94
C ALA A 709 11.02 -0.51 5.95
N GLN A 710 11.68 -0.72 4.81
CA GLN A 710 13.15 -0.58 4.66
C GLN A 710 13.64 0.87 4.75
N ILE A 711 12.74 1.87 4.72
CA ILE A 711 13.07 3.29 4.86
C ILE A 711 13.04 3.74 6.34
N PHE A 712 12.09 3.24 7.14
CA PHE A 712 11.91 3.63 8.54
C PHE A 712 12.56 2.66 9.53
N VAL A 713 12.77 1.42 9.10
CA VAL A 713 13.50 0.35 9.78
C VAL A 713 14.78 0.10 8.98
N ARG A 714 15.85 -0.38 9.63
CA ARG A 714 17.06 -0.87 8.96
C ARG A 714 16.69 -1.72 7.72
N PRO A 715 17.26 -1.55 6.53
CA PRO A 715 16.95 -2.41 5.40
C PRO A 715 17.27 -3.87 5.69
N SER A 716 16.46 -4.77 5.15
CA SER A 716 16.73 -6.21 5.20
C SER A 716 17.92 -6.56 4.33
N ALA A 717 18.87 -7.33 4.87
CA ALA A 717 19.99 -7.79 4.06
C ALA A 717 19.51 -8.83 3.03
N PRO A 718 20.13 -8.91 1.84
CA PRO A 718 19.80 -9.91 0.84
C PRO A 718 19.78 -11.32 1.43
N GLY A 719 18.66 -12.04 1.25
CA GLY A 719 18.47 -13.40 1.76
C GLY A 719 17.82 -13.50 3.14
N ASN A 720 17.70 -12.40 3.91
CA ASN A 720 17.15 -12.47 5.27
C ASN A 720 15.69 -12.91 5.31
N ALA A 721 14.84 -12.46 4.38
CA ALA A 721 13.46 -12.93 4.30
C ALA A 721 13.40 -14.46 4.07
N THR A 722 14.25 -14.98 3.18
CA THR A 722 14.38 -16.42 2.96
C THR A 722 14.89 -17.13 4.21
N ALA A 723 15.85 -16.55 4.93
CA ALA A 723 16.34 -17.09 6.21
C ALA A 723 15.23 -17.16 7.27
N VAL A 724 14.37 -16.13 7.37
CA VAL A 724 13.19 -16.17 8.24
C VAL A 724 12.29 -17.35 7.87
N HIS A 725 12.00 -17.53 6.58
CA HIS A 725 11.14 -18.63 6.12
C HIS A 725 11.74 -20.00 6.45
N THR A 726 13.03 -20.18 6.18
CA THR A 726 13.75 -21.44 6.42
C THR A 726 13.80 -21.80 7.90
N LEU A 727 14.18 -20.85 8.76
CA LEU A 727 14.22 -21.08 10.20
C LEU A 727 12.83 -21.40 10.76
N ALA A 728 11.82 -20.58 10.40
CA ALA A 728 10.47 -20.74 10.90
C ALA A 728 9.83 -22.06 10.46
N ALA A 729 9.91 -22.41 9.17
CA ALA A 729 9.35 -23.65 8.66
C ALA A 729 10.07 -24.87 9.25
N GLY A 730 11.39 -24.81 9.40
CA GLY A 730 12.17 -25.89 10.00
C GLY A 730 11.76 -26.16 11.46
N TRP A 731 11.68 -25.12 12.29
CA TRP A 731 11.26 -25.28 13.69
C TRP A 731 9.80 -25.76 13.80
N ILE A 732 8.89 -25.21 12.99
CA ILE A 732 7.47 -25.63 13.00
C ILE A 732 7.32 -27.09 12.56
N ASN A 733 8.09 -27.53 11.55
CA ASN A 733 8.09 -28.94 11.14
C ASN A 733 8.63 -29.87 12.24
N ASP A 734 9.64 -29.44 13.00
CA ASP A 734 10.11 -30.21 14.15
C ASP A 734 9.05 -30.30 15.25
N PHE A 735 8.29 -29.24 15.49
CA PHE A 735 7.17 -29.27 16.44
C PHE A 735 6.16 -30.37 16.10
N TYR A 736 5.80 -30.53 14.82
CA TYR A 736 4.85 -31.57 14.39
C TYR A 736 5.35 -33.01 14.60
N VAL A 737 6.67 -33.23 14.60
CA VAL A 737 7.23 -34.57 14.78
C VAL A 737 7.80 -34.79 16.18
N GLY A 738 7.59 -33.85 17.10
CA GLY A 738 8.15 -33.89 18.46
C GLY A 738 9.68 -33.81 18.49
N ALA A 739 10.30 -33.28 17.43
CA ALA A 739 11.72 -33.00 17.36
C ALA A 739 12.03 -31.61 17.94
N GLY A 740 13.32 -31.28 18.04
CA GLY A 740 13.76 -30.00 18.59
C GLY A 740 15.29 -29.90 18.61
N PRO A 741 15.84 -28.95 19.39
CA PRO A 741 17.27 -28.65 19.42
C PRO A 741 18.16 -29.86 19.72
N ASP A 742 17.69 -30.80 20.56
CA ASP A 742 18.44 -31.99 20.96
C ASP A 742 18.46 -33.09 19.89
N ALA A 743 17.48 -33.09 18.98
CA ALA A 743 17.29 -34.12 17.96
C ALA A 743 16.58 -33.56 16.71
N PRO A 744 17.22 -32.61 15.98
CA PRO A 744 16.57 -31.90 14.89
C PRO A 744 16.31 -32.81 13.68
N GLN A 745 15.14 -32.69 13.07
CA GLN A 745 14.79 -33.39 11.82
C GLN A 745 14.74 -32.42 10.63
N TYR A 746 14.23 -31.21 10.87
CA TYR A 746 14.01 -30.19 9.84
C TYR A 746 14.63 -28.84 10.21
N GLY A 747 14.58 -28.47 11.49
CA GLY A 747 15.03 -27.17 11.97
C GLY A 747 16.55 -27.01 12.01
N LEU A 748 16.98 -25.76 11.90
CA LEU A 748 18.37 -25.38 12.12
C LEU A 748 18.52 -24.88 13.57
N TYR A 749 19.41 -25.53 14.32
CA TYR A 749 19.74 -25.22 15.70
C TYR A 749 21.25 -25.19 15.86
N GLY A 750 21.71 -24.73 17.02
CA GLY A 750 23.12 -24.75 17.38
C GLY A 750 23.32 -24.39 18.84
N SER A 751 24.56 -24.33 19.26
CA SER A 751 24.95 -23.81 20.57
C SER A 751 24.91 -22.29 20.60
N ALA A 752 24.72 -21.69 21.78
CA ALA A 752 24.75 -20.23 21.93
C ALA A 752 25.99 -19.59 21.29
N GLY A 753 25.80 -18.57 20.46
CA GLY A 753 26.86 -17.90 19.70
C GLY A 753 27.31 -18.61 18.43
N GLU A 754 26.79 -19.80 18.11
CA GLU A 754 27.08 -20.52 16.87
C GLU A 754 26.43 -19.84 15.67
N SER A 755 27.14 -19.79 14.54
CA SER A 755 26.64 -19.20 13.30
C SER A 755 25.91 -20.24 12.43
N ILE A 756 24.69 -19.94 12.03
CA ILE A 756 23.91 -20.69 11.02
C ILE A 756 24.02 -19.94 9.69
N ILE A 757 24.62 -20.57 8.67
CA ILE A 757 24.83 -19.95 7.35
C ILE A 757 23.74 -20.42 6.36
N MET A 758 23.01 -19.48 5.77
CA MET A 758 21.90 -19.71 4.84
C MET A 758 22.10 -18.91 3.55
N GLY A 759 23.01 -19.39 2.69
CA GLY A 759 23.35 -18.71 1.44
C GLY A 759 24.12 -17.41 1.68
N GLN A 760 23.54 -16.27 1.30
CA GLN A 760 24.14 -14.94 1.50
C GLN A 760 23.89 -14.37 2.92
N THR A 761 23.05 -15.04 3.71
CA THR A 761 22.68 -14.62 5.06
C THR A 761 23.34 -15.52 6.10
N ALA A 762 23.61 -14.95 7.28
CA ALA A 762 23.97 -15.69 8.47
C ALA A 762 23.01 -15.34 9.62
N ALA A 763 22.78 -16.28 10.53
CA ALA A 763 22.15 -16.04 11.82
C ALA A 763 23.12 -16.47 12.93
N ILE A 764 23.02 -15.88 14.12
CA ILE A 764 23.77 -16.30 15.30
C ILE A 764 22.76 -16.84 16.31
N VAL A 765 22.98 -18.06 16.80
CA VAL A 765 22.13 -18.67 17.81
C VAL A 765 22.20 -17.86 19.11
N LEU A 766 21.03 -17.55 19.67
CA LEU A 766 20.90 -16.77 20.89
C LEU A 766 21.29 -17.59 22.13
N PRO A 767 21.85 -16.96 23.17
CA PRO A 767 22.29 -15.55 23.23
C PRO A 767 23.51 -15.28 22.36
N THR A 768 23.48 -14.16 21.61
CA THR A 768 24.68 -13.59 21.00
C THR A 768 25.55 -13.04 22.13
N GLN A 769 26.82 -13.45 22.23
CA GLN A 769 27.72 -12.89 23.25
C GLN A 769 27.69 -11.36 23.18
N PRO A 770 27.56 -10.62 24.29
CA PRO A 770 27.62 -9.16 24.24
C PRO A 770 28.95 -8.76 23.60
N ALA A 771 28.91 -7.91 22.58
CA ALA A 771 30.07 -7.28 21.96
C ALA A 771 30.74 -6.24 22.91
N ALA A 772 30.97 -6.64 24.15
CA ALA A 772 31.59 -5.87 25.22
C ALA A 772 32.52 -6.76 26.05
N ALA A 773 33.37 -7.56 25.39
CA ALA A 773 34.48 -8.26 26.05
C ALA A 773 35.60 -8.63 25.05
N THR A 774 36.09 -7.69 24.22
CA THR A 774 37.35 -7.87 23.45
C THR A 774 37.98 -6.56 22.94
N VAL A 775 37.65 -5.40 23.54
CA VAL A 775 38.39 -4.14 23.30
C VAL A 775 39.28 -3.78 24.51
N GLY A 776 39.31 -4.61 25.56
CA GLY A 776 40.08 -4.38 26.79
C GLY A 776 41.31 -5.25 27.01
N ALA A 777 41.68 -6.14 26.08
CA ALA A 777 42.79 -7.09 26.27
C ALA A 777 43.94 -6.98 25.24
N LEU A 778 43.99 -5.88 24.49
CA LEU A 778 45.15 -5.49 23.65
C LEU A 778 45.63 -4.06 23.93
N ALA A 779 45.25 -3.52 25.09
CA ALA A 779 45.80 -2.28 25.64
C ALA A 779 45.93 -2.39 27.17
N ALA A 780 46.74 -3.36 27.63
CA ALA A 780 47.45 -3.38 28.90
C ALA A 780 48.63 -4.35 28.77
#